data_AF-A0A1Y5PIB9-F1
#
_entry.id   AF-A0A1Y5PIB9-F1
#
_cell.length_a   1.000
_cell.length_b   1.000
_cell.length_c   1.000
_cell.angle_alpha   90.00
_cell.angle_beta   90.00
_cell.angle_gamma   90.00
#
_symmetry.space_group_name_H-M   'P 1'
#
loop_
_entity.id
_entity.type
_entity.pdbx_description
1 polymer ?
#
loop_
_entity_poly.entity_id
_entity_poly.type
_entity_poly.pdbx_seq_one_letter_code
_entity_poly.pdbx_strand_id
1 'polypeptide(L)'
;MHASSREKHVASPTAAPSEYIEETRGDVTYIRTEKDLPPVAVVDRSPITTRHKLIFGAVAVLGAIAWAVIAFFRGETVNAVWFVIAAICTYVIGYRFYARLIEMKIVRPRDEHATPAEIFENGTDYMPTDRRVLFGHHFAAIAGAGPLVGPVLAMQMGYLPGTIWIIVGAVLAGCVQDFLVLSISTRRRGRSLGQMARDELGAVGGVAAIVAVLVIMVILLAVLALVVVGALAESPWGVFSIAMTIPIAIFMGLYLRFLRPGRVSEVSLIGVVLLLLAVASGGWVAGTDWGADWFTLSKVTLSWCIIVYGLAASVLPVWLLLAPRDYLSTFMKVGTIALLAVGILLARPIMAAPAISKFAESGAGPVFAGSLFPFLFITIACGALSGFHSLISSGTTPKLLEKESQMRLIGYGGMLTESFVAIMALITAAILNQHLYFAINAPSAQTGATAETAAKYVNGLDLSGAPITGTEITEAAKSVGEESIVSRTGGAPTLAFGMSEVLHQVFGGASLKAFWYHFAIMFEALFILTTVDAGTRVARFMLSDALANLGGPLKRLRNPSWRVGAWICSLVVVTGWGSILLMGVTDPLGGINTLFPLFGIANQLLAAIALTVVTVVVIKKGLLKWAWIPGIPLLWDLVVTLTASWQKIFSGDPKLGYWTQHFQYRAAAEAGKTTFGSAKNADQLHAVIRNTFIQGTLSIVFAVLVIIVVLAGVVMALRAIRGGGRELTEDTPVPSKIFGPSSLITTSAEKEVQKQWDALPSPHAKSVGTSVH
;
A
#
# COMPACT_ATOMS: atom_id res chain seq x y z
N MET A 1 17.32 -68.06 -7.15
CA MET A 1 16.02 -68.20 -6.45
C MET A 1 15.86 -67.01 -5.51
N HIS A 2 14.67 -66.41 -5.50
CA HIS A 2 14.35 -65.02 -5.14
C HIS A 2 14.81 -64.51 -3.77
N ALA A 3 15.43 -63.33 -3.78
CA ALA A 3 15.42 -62.38 -2.66
C ALA A 3 14.26 -61.39 -2.88
N SER A 4 13.35 -61.27 -1.89
CA SER A 4 12.23 -60.35 -1.91
C SER A 4 12.51 -59.16 -0.99
N SER A 5 12.67 -57.99 -1.58
CA SER A 5 12.69 -56.69 -0.91
C SER A 5 11.27 -56.27 -0.52
N ARG A 6 10.97 -56.20 0.78
CA ARG A 6 9.76 -55.53 1.28
C ARG A 6 10.03 -54.03 1.39
N GLU A 7 9.51 -53.27 0.43
CA GLU A 7 9.31 -51.82 0.56
C GLU A 7 8.34 -51.54 1.72
N LYS A 8 8.78 -50.73 2.68
CA LYS A 8 7.90 -50.13 3.68
C LYS A 8 7.19 -48.96 3.02
N HIS A 9 5.95 -49.17 2.60
CA HIS A 9 5.02 -48.06 2.33
C HIS A 9 4.85 -47.25 3.62
N VAL A 10 5.38 -46.03 3.63
CA VAL A 10 5.04 -45.01 4.61
C VAL A 10 3.61 -44.59 4.31
N ALA A 11 2.68 -45.07 5.14
CA ALA A 11 1.28 -44.66 5.10
C ALA A 11 1.18 -43.14 5.25
N SER A 12 0.40 -42.51 4.36
CA SER A 12 -0.01 -41.12 4.55
C SER A 12 -0.84 -41.01 5.83
N PRO A 13 -0.81 -39.87 6.55
CA PRO A 13 -1.74 -39.65 7.63
C PRO A 13 -3.15 -39.64 7.03
N THR A 14 -3.96 -40.62 7.42
CA THR A 14 -5.39 -40.74 7.12
C THR A 14 -6.10 -39.45 7.52
N ALA A 15 -6.75 -38.82 6.55
CA ALA A 15 -7.62 -37.66 6.76
C ALA A 15 -8.74 -38.02 7.75
N ALA A 16 -9.08 -37.07 8.64
CA ALA A 16 -10.31 -37.13 9.40
C ALA A 16 -11.53 -37.30 8.46
N PRO A 17 -12.58 -38.02 8.87
CA PRO A 17 -13.75 -38.26 8.02
C PRO A 17 -14.37 -36.94 7.54
N SER A 18 -14.70 -36.86 6.25
CA SER A 18 -15.18 -35.65 5.58
C SER A 18 -16.54 -35.21 6.11
N GLU A 19 -16.57 -34.10 6.85
CA GLU A 19 -17.81 -33.39 7.26
C GLU A 19 -18.53 -32.69 6.08
N TYR A 20 -18.00 -32.80 4.85
CA TYR A 20 -18.52 -32.15 3.65
C TYR A 20 -18.74 -33.16 2.52
N ILE A 21 -19.68 -32.85 1.62
CA ILE A 21 -20.08 -33.67 0.49
C ILE A 21 -19.43 -33.11 -0.76
N GLU A 22 -18.57 -33.92 -1.40
CA GLU A 22 -17.94 -33.56 -2.67
C GLU A 22 -18.66 -34.25 -3.84
N GLU A 23 -18.98 -33.49 -4.87
CA GLU A 23 -19.50 -33.99 -6.15
C GLU A 23 -18.56 -33.54 -7.26
N THR A 24 -17.88 -34.47 -7.94
CA THR A 24 -16.96 -34.13 -9.04
C THR A 24 -17.60 -34.45 -10.39
N ARG A 25 -17.64 -33.46 -11.27
CA ARG A 25 -18.13 -33.58 -12.66
C ARG A 25 -17.00 -33.19 -13.62
N GLY A 26 -16.38 -34.18 -14.25
CA GLY A 26 -15.17 -33.96 -15.06
C GLY A 26 -14.03 -33.42 -14.20
N ASP A 27 -13.50 -32.25 -14.55
CA ASP A 27 -12.41 -31.57 -13.82
C ASP A 27 -12.89 -30.58 -12.74
N VAL A 28 -14.20 -30.45 -12.54
CA VAL A 28 -14.81 -29.50 -11.60
C VAL A 28 -15.38 -30.24 -10.41
N THR A 29 -14.95 -29.86 -9.20
CA THR A 29 -15.47 -30.39 -7.94
C THR A 29 -16.37 -29.34 -7.27
N TYR A 30 -17.57 -29.76 -6.89
CA TYR A 30 -18.55 -28.99 -6.12
C TYR A 30 -18.53 -29.48 -4.68
N ILE A 31 -18.44 -28.58 -3.70
CA ILE A 31 -18.37 -28.94 -2.28
C ILE A 31 -19.58 -28.37 -1.56
N ARG A 32 -20.26 -29.21 -0.78
CA ARG A 32 -21.37 -28.83 0.12
C ARG A 32 -21.00 -29.11 1.57
N THR A 33 -21.35 -28.21 2.45
CA THR A 33 -21.20 -28.38 3.92
C THR A 33 -22.45 -28.99 4.54
N GLU A 34 -23.63 -28.73 3.97
CA GLU A 34 -24.92 -29.26 4.42
C GLU A 34 -25.68 -29.85 3.22
N LYS A 35 -26.53 -30.85 3.46
CA LYS A 35 -27.23 -31.59 2.37
C LYS A 35 -28.29 -30.74 1.67
N ASP A 36 -28.92 -29.86 2.42
CA ASP A 36 -30.03 -28.97 2.05
C ASP A 36 -29.55 -27.65 1.44
N LEU A 37 -28.26 -27.32 1.58
CA LEU A 37 -27.67 -26.13 0.96
C LEU A 37 -27.07 -26.46 -0.43
N PRO A 38 -27.14 -25.51 -1.39
CA PRO A 38 -26.36 -25.59 -2.62
C PRO A 38 -24.85 -25.62 -2.31
N PRO A 39 -23.99 -25.97 -3.29
CA PRO A 39 -22.54 -25.99 -3.09
C PRO A 39 -22.00 -24.64 -2.58
N VAL A 40 -21.12 -24.70 -1.59
CA VAL A 40 -20.45 -23.52 -0.99
C VAL A 40 -19.11 -23.21 -1.64
N ALA A 41 -18.57 -24.16 -2.42
CA ALA A 41 -17.33 -24.01 -3.16
C ALA A 41 -17.37 -24.71 -4.52
N VAL A 42 -16.64 -24.15 -5.48
CA VAL A 42 -16.38 -24.73 -6.81
C VAL A 42 -14.87 -24.74 -7.03
N VAL A 43 -14.30 -25.93 -7.18
CA VAL A 43 -12.87 -26.13 -7.41
C VAL A 43 -12.66 -26.65 -8.83
N ASP A 44 -12.22 -25.76 -9.72
CA ASP A 44 -11.86 -26.11 -11.09
C ASP A 44 -10.38 -26.53 -11.17
N ARG A 45 -10.14 -27.79 -11.56
CA ARG A 45 -8.82 -28.39 -11.74
C ARG A 45 -8.45 -28.62 -13.21
N SER A 46 -9.21 -28.01 -14.13
CA SER A 46 -9.00 -28.16 -15.57
C SER A 46 -7.55 -27.84 -15.96
N PRO A 47 -6.88 -28.70 -16.74
CA PRO A 47 -5.51 -28.48 -17.14
C PRO A 47 -5.39 -27.26 -18.06
N ILE A 48 -4.23 -26.60 -18.02
CA ILE A 48 -3.95 -25.51 -18.95
C ILE A 48 -3.89 -26.04 -20.38
N THR A 49 -4.83 -25.61 -21.22
CA THR A 49 -4.89 -26.00 -22.64
C THR A 49 -3.62 -25.56 -23.40
N THR A 50 -3.30 -26.22 -24.51
CA THR A 50 -2.17 -25.84 -25.39
C THR A 50 -2.27 -24.40 -25.89
N ARG A 51 -3.48 -23.92 -26.24
CA ARG A 51 -3.70 -22.52 -26.63
C ARG A 51 -3.26 -21.54 -25.54
N HIS A 52 -3.66 -21.78 -24.30
CA HIS A 52 -3.24 -20.96 -23.17
C HIS A 52 -1.71 -21.02 -22.96
N LYS A 53 -1.08 -22.20 -23.09
CA LYS A 53 0.38 -22.32 -23.01
C LYS A 53 1.08 -21.46 -24.07
N LEU A 54 0.61 -21.47 -25.32
CA LEU A 54 1.15 -20.64 -26.39
C LEU A 54 0.97 -19.14 -26.11
N ILE A 55 -0.19 -18.73 -25.59
CA ILE A 55 -0.44 -17.32 -25.21
C ILE A 55 0.55 -16.88 -24.12
N PHE A 56 0.72 -17.65 -23.04
CA PHE A 56 1.69 -17.30 -22.00
C PHE A 56 3.13 -17.37 -22.49
N GLY A 57 3.44 -18.26 -23.43
CA GLY A 57 4.74 -18.30 -24.11
C GLY A 57 5.01 -17.01 -24.90
N ALA A 58 4.04 -16.52 -25.66
CA ALA A 58 4.14 -15.26 -26.38
C ALA A 58 4.29 -14.05 -25.43
N VAL A 59 3.54 -14.03 -24.33
CA VAL A 59 3.67 -12.99 -23.27
C VAL A 59 5.06 -13.01 -22.65
N ALA A 60 5.62 -14.20 -22.41
CA ALA A 60 6.98 -14.34 -21.88
C ALA A 60 8.05 -13.84 -22.86
N VAL A 61 7.93 -14.17 -24.15
CA VAL A 61 8.84 -13.67 -25.19
C VAL A 61 8.73 -12.15 -25.32
N LEU A 62 7.52 -11.59 -25.34
CA LEU A 62 7.30 -10.14 -25.40
C LEU A 62 7.90 -9.43 -24.18
N GLY A 63 7.70 -9.99 -22.98
CA GLY A 63 8.29 -9.48 -21.74
C GLY A 63 9.83 -9.52 -21.77
N ALA A 64 10.41 -10.62 -22.26
CA ALA A 64 11.86 -10.75 -22.40
C ALA A 64 12.44 -9.72 -23.38
N ILE A 65 11.78 -9.48 -24.52
CA ILE A 65 12.16 -8.43 -25.47
C ILE A 65 12.09 -7.06 -24.80
N ALA A 66 10.99 -6.75 -24.11
CA ALA A 66 10.81 -5.47 -23.44
C ALA A 66 11.91 -5.21 -22.39
N TRP A 67 12.24 -6.21 -21.58
CA TRP A 67 13.36 -6.14 -20.64
C TRP A 67 14.71 -5.98 -21.35
N ALA A 68 14.95 -6.70 -22.45
CA ALA A 68 16.18 -6.58 -23.21
C ALA A 68 16.37 -5.16 -23.79
N VAL A 69 15.29 -4.56 -24.30
CA VAL A 69 15.31 -3.18 -24.79
C VAL A 69 15.67 -2.20 -23.67
N ILE A 70 14.98 -2.29 -22.53
CA ILE A 70 15.23 -1.44 -21.36
C ILE A 70 16.68 -1.62 -20.84
N ALA A 71 17.16 -2.86 -20.80
CA ALA A 71 18.43 -3.20 -20.17
C ALA A 71 19.66 -2.93 -21.04
N PHE A 72 19.59 -3.17 -22.36
CA PHE A 72 20.78 -3.18 -23.22
C PHE A 72 20.85 -2.04 -24.23
N PHE A 73 19.72 -1.46 -24.63
CA PHE A 73 19.76 -0.37 -25.59
C PHE A 73 20.27 0.88 -24.89
N ARG A 74 21.46 1.33 -25.31
CA ARG A 74 22.17 2.52 -24.82
C ARG A 74 22.57 3.34 -26.04
N GLY A 75 22.17 4.61 -26.09
CA GLY A 75 22.47 5.52 -27.21
C GLY A 75 21.30 5.83 -28.14
N GLU A 76 20.25 4.99 -28.15
CA GLU A 76 18.95 5.30 -28.78
C GLU A 76 17.91 5.70 -27.72
N THR A 77 16.91 6.49 -28.12
CA THR A 77 15.86 6.97 -27.24
C THR A 77 14.94 5.82 -26.80
N VAL A 78 15.09 5.35 -25.57
CA VAL A 78 14.22 4.31 -25.01
C VAL A 78 12.83 4.89 -24.79
N ASN A 79 11.82 4.22 -25.32
CA ASN A 79 10.43 4.63 -25.21
C ASN A 79 9.78 4.08 -23.91
N ALA A 80 8.94 4.90 -23.28
CA ALA A 80 8.15 4.51 -22.11
C ALA A 80 7.24 3.27 -22.34
N VAL A 81 6.83 3.01 -23.58
CA VAL A 81 6.03 1.83 -23.97
C VAL A 81 6.64 0.52 -23.47
N TRP A 82 7.97 0.39 -23.55
CA TRP A 82 8.65 -0.85 -23.16
C TRP A 82 8.52 -1.14 -21.66
N PHE A 83 8.47 -0.11 -20.83
CA PHE A 83 8.29 -0.24 -19.38
C PHE A 83 6.89 -0.75 -19.04
N VAL A 84 5.86 -0.21 -19.71
CA VAL A 84 4.47 -0.66 -19.59
C VAL A 84 4.36 -2.14 -19.97
N ILE A 85 4.94 -2.53 -21.11
CA ILE A 85 4.91 -3.91 -21.61
C ILE A 85 5.67 -4.85 -20.66
N ALA A 86 6.88 -4.47 -20.21
CA ALA A 86 7.68 -5.26 -19.29
C ALA A 86 6.95 -5.52 -17.98
N ALA A 87 6.32 -4.48 -17.41
CA ALA A 87 5.51 -4.59 -16.19
C ALA A 87 4.32 -5.54 -16.39
N ILE A 88 3.47 -5.31 -17.40
CA ILE A 88 2.28 -6.14 -17.65
C ILE A 88 2.66 -7.60 -17.90
N CYS A 89 3.65 -7.87 -18.75
CA CYS A 89 4.06 -9.24 -19.05
C CYS A 89 4.58 -9.95 -17.80
N THR A 90 5.40 -9.28 -16.99
CA THR A 90 5.96 -9.85 -15.77
C THR A 90 4.86 -10.11 -14.72
N TYR A 91 3.91 -9.20 -14.56
CA TYR A 91 2.80 -9.36 -13.61
C TYR A 91 1.85 -10.48 -14.02
N VAL A 92 1.51 -10.59 -15.31
CA VAL A 92 0.67 -11.68 -15.83
C VAL A 92 1.31 -13.04 -15.58
N ILE A 93 2.63 -13.17 -15.81
CA ILE A 93 3.39 -14.40 -15.56
C ILE A 93 3.48 -14.68 -14.06
N GLY A 94 3.84 -13.68 -13.26
CA GLY A 94 3.92 -13.78 -11.80
C GLY A 94 2.60 -14.24 -11.17
N TYR A 95 1.49 -13.59 -11.55
CA TYR A 95 0.16 -13.97 -11.07
C TYR A 95 -0.27 -15.38 -11.51
N ARG A 96 0.05 -15.76 -12.76
CA ARG A 96 -0.39 -17.04 -13.31
C ARG A 96 0.37 -18.23 -12.76
N PHE A 97 1.68 -18.10 -12.57
CA PHE A 97 2.57 -19.20 -12.22
C PHE A 97 3.06 -19.12 -10.78
N TYR A 98 3.62 -17.99 -10.36
CA TYR A 98 4.21 -17.86 -9.02
C TYR A 98 3.14 -17.74 -7.92
N ALA A 99 2.13 -16.90 -8.10
CA ALA A 99 1.01 -16.81 -7.14
C ALA A 99 0.26 -18.15 -7.04
N ARG A 100 0.06 -18.87 -8.15
CA ARG A 100 -0.56 -20.21 -8.17
C ARG A 100 0.32 -21.26 -7.50
N LEU A 101 1.65 -21.19 -7.64
CA LEU A 101 2.58 -22.06 -6.91
C LEU A 101 2.43 -21.86 -5.39
N ILE A 102 2.41 -20.61 -4.93
CA ILE A 102 2.23 -20.26 -3.52
C ILE A 102 0.87 -20.76 -3.02
N GLU A 103 -0.19 -20.53 -3.81
CA GLU A 103 -1.54 -20.98 -3.51
C GLU A 103 -1.61 -22.51 -3.34
N MET A 104 -1.01 -23.28 -4.25
CA MET A 104 -1.06 -24.75 -4.20
C MET A 104 -0.14 -25.35 -3.13
N LYS A 105 1.03 -24.76 -2.88
CA LYS A 105 2.05 -25.36 -2.01
C LYS A 105 1.98 -24.89 -0.56
N ILE A 106 1.63 -23.62 -0.35
CA ILE A 106 1.62 -22.99 0.98
C ILE A 106 0.20 -22.73 1.47
N VAL A 107 -0.60 -21.95 0.73
CA VAL A 107 -1.89 -21.45 1.22
C VAL A 107 -2.93 -22.57 1.31
N ARG A 108 -3.14 -23.30 0.20
CA ARG A 108 -4.16 -24.34 0.03
C ARG A 108 -5.53 -23.84 0.52
N PRO A 109 -6.17 -22.91 -0.21
CA PRO A 109 -7.41 -22.29 0.21
C PRO A 109 -8.52 -23.34 0.36
N ARG A 110 -9.34 -23.17 1.40
CA ARG A 110 -10.46 -24.04 1.77
C ARG A 110 -11.75 -23.23 1.88
N ASP A 111 -12.55 -23.27 0.83
CA ASP A 111 -13.80 -22.51 0.73
C ASP A 111 -14.98 -23.19 1.43
N GLU A 112 -14.79 -24.44 1.85
CA GLU A 112 -15.68 -25.18 2.75
C GLU A 112 -15.65 -24.64 4.18
N HIS A 113 -14.63 -23.84 4.54
CA HIS A 113 -14.52 -23.23 5.85
C HIS A 113 -14.99 -21.78 5.84
N ALA A 114 -15.76 -21.43 6.87
CA ALA A 114 -16.21 -20.06 7.11
C ALA A 114 -15.02 -19.15 7.43
N THR A 115 -14.99 -17.98 6.78
CA THR A 115 -13.99 -16.94 7.05
C THR A 115 -14.37 -16.16 8.32
N PRO A 116 -13.46 -15.34 8.88
CA PRO A 116 -13.81 -14.48 10.02
C PRO A 116 -14.97 -13.54 9.72
N ALA A 117 -15.12 -13.10 8.46
CA ALA A 117 -16.21 -12.25 8.02
C ALA A 117 -17.57 -12.92 8.23
N GLU A 118 -17.67 -14.22 7.95
CA GLU A 118 -18.88 -15.03 8.13
C GLU A 118 -19.11 -15.40 9.60
N ILE A 119 -18.05 -15.81 10.32
CA ILE A 119 -18.16 -16.30 11.72
C ILE A 119 -18.54 -15.18 12.69
N PHE A 120 -17.97 -13.98 12.50
CA PHE A 120 -18.11 -12.86 13.44
C PHE A 120 -18.95 -11.72 12.87
N GLU A 121 -19.80 -11.99 11.86
CA GLU A 121 -20.58 -10.94 11.21
C GLU A 121 -21.35 -10.10 12.22
N ASN A 122 -21.03 -8.81 12.26
CA ASN A 122 -21.63 -7.87 13.20
C ASN A 122 -22.20 -6.62 12.52
N GLY A 123 -22.17 -6.60 11.18
CA GLY A 123 -22.66 -5.48 10.38
C GLY A 123 -21.88 -4.17 10.59
N THR A 124 -20.72 -4.21 11.25
CA THR A 124 -19.87 -3.04 11.48
C THR A 124 -18.44 -3.26 11.00
N ASP A 125 -17.71 -4.19 11.61
CA ASP A 125 -16.29 -4.48 11.35
C ASP A 125 -16.09 -5.81 10.62
N TYR A 126 -16.99 -6.76 10.82
CA TYR A 126 -17.01 -8.05 10.14
C TYR A 126 -18.26 -8.13 9.27
N MET A 127 -18.07 -8.32 7.98
CA MET A 127 -19.15 -8.45 7.01
C MET A 127 -18.63 -9.09 5.72
N PRO A 128 -19.14 -10.27 5.31
CA PRO A 128 -18.83 -10.84 4.01
C PRO A 128 -19.16 -9.80 2.92
N THR A 129 -18.15 -9.45 2.12
CA THR A 129 -18.24 -8.36 1.15
C THR A 129 -17.85 -8.88 -0.23
N ASP A 130 -18.67 -8.60 -1.25
CA ASP A 130 -18.42 -9.02 -2.62
C ASP A 130 -16.96 -8.79 -3.03
N ARG A 131 -16.31 -9.84 -3.52
CA ARG A 131 -14.89 -9.83 -3.90
C ARG A 131 -14.44 -8.64 -4.77
N ARG A 132 -15.31 -8.05 -5.60
CA ARG A 132 -14.96 -6.89 -6.44
C ARG A 132 -14.86 -5.62 -5.59
N VAL A 133 -15.81 -5.46 -4.66
CA VAL A 133 -15.79 -4.38 -3.68
C VAL A 133 -14.62 -4.56 -2.72
N LEU A 134 -14.37 -5.80 -2.25
CA LEU A 134 -13.25 -6.07 -1.36
C LEU A 134 -11.89 -5.93 -2.05
N PHE A 135 -11.76 -6.34 -3.32
CA PHE A 135 -10.56 -6.06 -4.11
C PHE A 135 -10.30 -4.56 -4.19
N GLY A 136 -11.35 -3.76 -4.48
CA GLY A 136 -11.22 -2.31 -4.49
C GLY A 136 -10.87 -1.74 -3.13
N HIS A 137 -11.55 -2.17 -2.06
CA HIS A 137 -11.21 -1.75 -0.70
C HIS A 137 -9.75 -2.05 -0.34
N HIS A 138 -9.31 -3.30 -0.57
CA HIS A 138 -7.95 -3.71 -0.27
C HIS A 138 -6.95 -2.88 -1.09
N PHE A 139 -7.09 -2.84 -2.42
CA PHE A 139 -6.23 -2.08 -3.32
C PHE A 139 -6.19 -0.60 -2.93
N ALA A 140 -7.34 0.03 -2.68
CA ALA A 140 -7.37 1.44 -2.33
C ALA A 140 -6.73 1.72 -0.96
N ALA A 141 -6.85 0.79 -0.01
CA ALA A 141 -6.23 0.89 1.32
C ALA A 141 -4.72 0.69 1.29
N ILE A 142 -4.19 -0.16 0.39
CA ILE A 142 -2.74 -0.39 0.26
C ILE A 142 -2.05 0.65 -0.63
N ALA A 143 -2.71 1.09 -1.71
CA ALA A 143 -2.20 2.07 -2.66
C ALA A 143 -2.40 3.51 -2.15
N GLY A 144 -1.51 3.92 -1.22
CA GLY A 144 -1.43 5.28 -0.68
C GLY A 144 -0.48 6.21 -1.42
N ALA A 145 0.19 7.11 -0.70
CA ALA A 145 1.16 8.06 -1.27
C ALA A 145 2.42 7.37 -1.79
N GLY A 146 2.87 6.34 -1.08
CA GLY A 146 4.15 5.67 -1.31
C GLY A 146 4.39 5.16 -2.73
N PRO A 147 3.46 4.41 -3.38
CA PRO A 147 3.63 3.97 -4.77
C PRO A 147 3.67 5.12 -5.77
N LEU A 148 3.12 6.29 -5.45
CA LEU A 148 3.09 7.45 -6.35
C LEU A 148 4.33 8.32 -6.17
N VAL A 149 4.58 8.74 -4.93
CA VAL A 149 5.65 9.67 -4.56
C VAL A 149 7.03 9.00 -4.59
N GLY A 150 7.14 7.77 -4.08
CA GLY A 150 8.41 7.07 -3.93
C GLY A 150 9.19 6.93 -5.25
N PRO A 151 8.59 6.35 -6.31
CA PRO A 151 9.24 6.23 -7.61
C PRO A 151 9.64 7.58 -8.23
N VAL A 152 8.81 8.61 -8.05
CA VAL A 152 9.10 9.97 -8.53
C VAL A 152 10.31 10.57 -7.82
N LEU A 153 10.38 10.47 -6.50
CA LEU A 153 11.53 10.96 -5.74
C LEU A 153 12.81 10.17 -6.05
N ALA A 154 12.68 8.85 -6.23
CA ALA A 154 13.80 7.98 -6.58
C ALA A 154 14.31 8.17 -8.01
N MET A 155 13.57 8.88 -8.87
CA MET A 155 13.95 9.15 -10.25
C MET A 155 15.31 9.86 -10.37
N GLN A 156 15.75 10.60 -9.35
CA GLN A 156 17.10 11.17 -9.31
C GLN A 156 18.23 10.13 -9.48
N MET A 157 17.95 8.85 -9.19
CA MET A 157 18.90 7.73 -9.31
C MET A 157 18.88 7.04 -10.70
N GLY A 158 18.00 7.48 -11.61
CA GLY A 158 17.82 6.87 -12.93
C GLY A 158 16.70 5.82 -12.96
N TYR A 159 16.21 5.51 -14.17
CA TYR A 159 14.95 4.75 -14.31
C TYR A 159 15.14 3.24 -14.08
N LEU A 160 16.32 2.70 -14.37
CA LEU A 160 16.52 1.26 -14.50
C LEU A 160 16.48 0.54 -13.14
N PRO A 161 17.21 0.99 -12.10
CA PRO A 161 17.19 0.32 -10.80
C PRO A 161 15.79 0.31 -10.17
N GLY A 162 15.09 1.44 -10.25
CA GLY A 162 13.73 1.57 -9.75
C GLY A 162 12.76 0.64 -10.49
N THR A 163 12.84 0.58 -11.81
CA THR A 163 12.01 -0.31 -12.64
C THR A 163 12.18 -1.78 -12.27
N ILE A 164 13.44 -2.23 -12.09
CA ILE A 164 13.74 -3.61 -11.69
C ILE A 164 13.13 -3.90 -10.32
N TRP A 165 13.39 -3.04 -9.33
CA TRP A 165 12.92 -3.28 -7.97
C TRP A 165 11.39 -3.23 -7.85
N ILE A 166 10.73 -2.26 -8.49
CA ILE A 166 9.27 -2.17 -8.49
C ILE A 166 8.67 -3.47 -9.05
N ILE A 167 9.08 -3.89 -10.26
CA ILE A 167 8.44 -5.04 -10.93
C ILE A 167 8.81 -6.37 -10.27
N VAL A 168 10.12 -6.64 -10.14
CA VAL A 168 10.61 -7.93 -9.65
C VAL A 168 10.43 -8.05 -8.13
N GLY A 169 10.72 -6.96 -7.40
CA GLY A 169 10.51 -6.90 -5.96
C GLY A 169 9.04 -7.07 -5.59
N ALA A 170 8.10 -6.45 -6.32
CA ALA A 170 6.68 -6.70 -6.07
C ALA A 170 6.29 -8.17 -6.25
N VAL A 171 6.67 -8.79 -7.37
CA VAL A 171 6.29 -10.18 -7.66
C VAL A 171 6.87 -11.16 -6.63
N LEU A 172 8.14 -10.97 -6.24
CA LEU A 172 8.87 -11.91 -5.40
C LEU A 172 8.77 -11.64 -3.90
N ALA A 173 8.53 -10.39 -3.48
CA ALA A 173 8.50 -9.97 -2.08
C ALA A 173 7.13 -9.43 -1.67
N GLY A 174 6.69 -8.27 -2.18
CA GLY A 174 5.47 -7.61 -1.72
C GLY A 174 4.21 -8.45 -1.91
N CYS A 175 4.01 -9.01 -3.11
CA CYS A 175 2.84 -9.85 -3.40
C CYS A 175 2.83 -11.14 -2.57
N VAL A 176 4.02 -11.66 -2.25
CA VAL A 176 4.19 -12.83 -1.38
C VAL A 176 3.80 -12.49 0.06
N GLN A 177 4.30 -11.36 0.57
CA GLN A 177 3.98 -10.88 1.90
C GLN A 177 2.47 -10.70 2.06
N ASP A 178 1.83 -9.94 1.18
CA ASP A 178 0.40 -9.64 1.30
C ASP A 178 -0.46 -10.89 1.25
N PHE A 179 -0.20 -11.76 0.27
CA PHE A 179 -0.99 -12.98 0.13
C PHE A 179 -0.83 -13.91 1.34
N LEU A 180 0.39 -14.08 1.85
CA LEU A 180 0.64 -14.98 2.98
C LEU A 180 0.16 -14.37 4.31
N VAL A 181 0.35 -13.07 4.54
CA VAL A 181 -0.17 -12.39 5.74
C VAL A 181 -1.70 -12.46 5.76
N LEU A 182 -2.36 -12.21 4.63
CA LEU A 182 -3.82 -12.34 4.51
C LEU A 182 -4.27 -13.77 4.83
N SER A 183 -3.62 -14.78 4.23
CA SER A 183 -3.94 -16.19 4.51
C SER A 183 -3.76 -16.57 5.97
N ILE A 184 -2.68 -16.14 6.61
CA ILE A 184 -2.36 -16.47 7.99
C ILE A 184 -3.34 -15.78 8.95
N SER A 185 -3.70 -14.53 8.69
CA SER A 185 -4.64 -13.76 9.52
C SER A 185 -6.09 -14.26 9.37
N THR A 186 -6.53 -14.60 8.16
CA THR A 186 -7.87 -15.18 7.91
C THR A 186 -8.10 -16.45 8.76
N ARG A 187 -7.07 -17.30 8.92
CA ARG A 187 -7.15 -18.52 9.73
C ARG A 187 -6.96 -18.30 11.24
N ARG A 188 -6.90 -17.03 11.67
CA ARG A 188 -6.71 -16.58 13.06
C ARG A 188 -7.70 -15.47 13.40
N ARG A 189 -8.96 -15.58 12.97
CA ARG A 189 -10.04 -14.58 13.20
C ARG A 189 -9.78 -13.16 12.68
N GLY A 190 -8.87 -12.97 11.73
CA GLY A 190 -8.47 -11.62 11.32
C GLY A 190 -7.67 -10.88 12.41
N ARG A 191 -6.83 -11.63 13.16
CA ARG A 191 -5.91 -11.06 14.16
C ARG A 191 -4.90 -10.12 13.51
N SER A 192 -4.62 -9.01 14.22
CA SER A 192 -3.60 -8.05 13.82
C SER A 192 -2.20 -8.64 13.82
N LEU A 193 -1.30 -8.06 13.01
CA LEU A 193 0.08 -8.54 12.87
C LEU A 193 0.82 -8.65 14.22
N GLY A 194 0.69 -7.64 15.09
CA GLY A 194 1.33 -7.65 16.41
C GLY A 194 0.84 -8.81 17.29
N GLN A 195 -0.47 -9.10 17.24
CA GLN A 195 -1.02 -10.24 17.97
C GLN A 195 -0.53 -11.57 17.38
N MET A 196 -0.50 -11.72 16.06
CA MET A 196 0.04 -12.93 15.42
C MET A 196 1.51 -13.15 15.79
N ALA A 197 2.32 -12.09 15.85
CA ALA A 197 3.71 -12.19 16.31
C ALA A 197 3.80 -12.70 17.75
N ARG A 198 2.91 -12.26 18.65
CA ARG A 198 2.86 -12.75 20.03
C ARG A 198 2.47 -14.22 20.13
N ASP A 199 1.49 -14.63 19.35
CA ASP A 199 0.99 -16.00 19.33
C ASP A 199 2.06 -16.98 18.79
N GLU A 200 2.77 -16.58 17.74
CA GLU A 200 3.69 -17.45 17.01
C GLU A 200 5.13 -17.40 17.55
N LEU A 201 5.62 -16.21 17.95
CA LEU A 201 7.01 -16.00 18.40
C LEU A 201 7.18 -16.06 19.92
N GLY A 202 6.08 -15.96 20.67
CA GLY A 202 6.07 -15.94 22.13
C GLY A 202 6.10 -14.53 22.74
N ALA A 203 6.18 -14.46 24.07
CA ALA A 203 5.92 -13.22 24.80
C ALA A 203 6.90 -12.09 24.48
N VAL A 204 8.21 -12.38 24.44
CA VAL A 204 9.25 -11.35 24.19
C VAL A 204 9.14 -10.79 22.77
N GLY A 205 9.17 -11.66 21.75
CA GLY A 205 9.00 -11.24 20.36
C GLY A 205 7.63 -10.59 20.11
N GLY A 206 6.58 -11.07 20.79
CA GLY A 206 5.24 -10.50 20.71
C GLY A 206 5.12 -9.09 21.24
N VAL A 207 5.63 -8.81 22.44
CA VAL A 207 5.59 -7.46 23.01
C VAL A 207 6.39 -6.50 22.15
N ALA A 208 7.59 -6.91 21.71
CA ALA A 208 8.42 -6.11 20.82
C ALA A 208 7.69 -5.78 19.50
N ALA A 209 7.04 -6.78 18.88
CA ALA A 209 6.26 -6.58 17.67
C ALA A 209 5.05 -5.66 17.91
N ILE A 210 4.24 -5.89 18.96
CA ILE A 210 3.06 -5.05 19.24
C ILE A 210 3.45 -3.59 19.41
N VAL A 211 4.49 -3.30 20.19
CA VAL A 211 4.97 -1.93 20.41
C VAL A 211 5.51 -1.32 19.12
N ALA A 212 6.39 -2.04 18.41
CA ALA A 212 6.97 -1.55 17.16
C ALA A 212 5.89 -1.23 16.12
N VAL A 213 5.00 -2.20 15.85
CA VAL A 213 3.96 -2.08 14.83
C VAL A 213 3.01 -0.93 15.18
N LEU A 214 2.58 -0.78 16.44
CA LEU A 214 1.69 0.31 16.85
C LEU A 214 2.33 1.70 16.74
N VAL A 215 3.56 1.87 17.23
CA VAL A 215 4.25 3.18 17.17
C VAL A 215 4.56 3.56 15.72
N ILE A 216 5.05 2.61 14.92
CA ILE A 216 5.28 2.82 13.49
C ILE A 216 3.97 3.24 12.82
N MET A 217 2.87 2.54 13.08
CA MET A 217 1.57 2.84 12.47
C MET A 217 1.09 4.27 12.74
N VAL A 218 1.22 4.75 13.99
CA VAL A 218 0.85 6.12 14.36
C VAL A 218 1.67 7.16 13.58
N ILE A 219 2.97 6.91 13.40
CA ILE A 219 3.84 7.81 12.61
C ILE A 219 3.47 7.76 11.13
N LEU A 220 3.24 6.57 10.56
CA LEU A 220 2.88 6.42 9.14
C LEU A 220 1.59 7.19 8.83
N LEU A 221 0.57 7.09 9.69
CA LEU A 221 -0.69 7.83 9.53
C LEU A 221 -0.49 9.35 9.57
N ALA A 222 0.31 9.85 10.50
CA ALA A 222 0.60 11.28 10.60
C ALA A 222 1.33 11.82 9.35
N VAL A 223 2.32 11.07 8.85
CA VAL A 223 3.07 11.43 7.64
C VAL A 223 2.15 11.44 6.41
N LEU A 224 1.33 10.41 6.24
CA LEU A 224 0.36 10.35 5.13
C LEU A 224 -0.64 11.49 5.18
N ALA A 225 -1.19 11.78 6.36
CA ALA A 225 -2.13 12.88 6.53
C ALA A 225 -1.46 14.25 6.25
N LEU A 226 -0.18 14.43 6.57
CA LEU A 226 0.56 15.66 6.23
C LEU A 226 0.62 15.86 4.71
N VAL A 227 0.89 14.80 3.94
CA VAL A 227 0.96 14.92 2.47
C VAL A 227 -0.39 15.37 1.90
N VAL A 228 -1.51 14.86 2.43
CA VAL A 228 -2.86 15.33 2.06
C VAL A 228 -3.05 16.81 2.39
N VAL A 229 -2.68 17.24 3.60
CA VAL A 229 -2.77 18.65 3.99
C VAL A 229 -1.92 19.53 3.08
N GLY A 230 -0.70 19.09 2.75
CA GLY A 230 0.20 19.82 1.84
C GLY A 230 -0.31 19.91 0.41
N ALA A 231 -1.04 18.91 -0.07
CA ALA A 231 -1.60 18.88 -1.42
C ALA A 231 -2.91 19.69 -1.55
N LEU A 232 -3.71 19.77 -0.49
CA LEU A 232 -5.05 20.38 -0.52
C LEU A 232 -5.13 21.76 0.11
N ALA A 233 -4.20 22.12 0.99
CA ALA A 233 -4.15 23.48 1.53
C ALA A 233 -4.05 24.48 0.37
N GLU A 234 -4.83 25.55 0.47
CA GLU A 234 -4.88 26.61 -0.55
C GLU A 234 -5.44 26.14 -1.92
N SER A 235 -6.03 24.93 -2.01
CA SER A 235 -6.69 24.43 -3.22
C SER A 235 -8.20 24.26 -3.01
N PRO A 236 -9.02 25.30 -3.24
CA PRO A 236 -10.47 25.22 -3.05
C PRO A 236 -11.12 24.16 -3.94
N TRP A 237 -10.61 23.97 -5.16
CA TRP A 237 -11.02 22.89 -6.05
C TRP A 237 -10.82 21.53 -5.38
N GLY A 238 -9.59 21.23 -4.93
CA GLY A 238 -9.25 19.93 -4.35
C GLY A 238 -10.07 19.62 -3.10
N VAL A 239 -10.23 20.60 -2.19
CA VAL A 239 -11.00 20.44 -0.95
C VAL A 239 -12.47 20.15 -1.24
N PHE A 240 -13.11 20.91 -2.14
CA PHE A 240 -14.51 20.69 -2.52
C PHE A 240 -14.71 19.29 -3.12
N SER A 241 -13.91 18.93 -4.12
CA SER A 241 -14.09 17.66 -4.84
C SER A 241 -13.88 16.45 -3.92
N ILE A 242 -12.91 16.52 -3.00
CA ILE A 242 -12.70 15.45 -2.00
C ILE A 242 -13.81 15.43 -0.95
N ALA A 243 -14.28 16.58 -0.48
CA ALA A 243 -15.40 16.65 0.47
C ALA A 243 -16.66 15.99 -0.10
N MET A 244 -16.93 16.19 -1.40
CA MET A 244 -18.07 15.57 -2.10
C MET A 244 -17.98 14.04 -2.19
N THR A 245 -16.81 13.42 -2.03
CA THR A 245 -16.68 11.95 -2.00
C THR A 245 -17.39 11.32 -0.79
N ILE A 246 -17.53 12.06 0.31
CA ILE A 246 -18.18 11.60 1.55
C ILE A 246 -19.68 11.36 1.34
N PRO A 247 -20.50 12.36 0.92
CA PRO A 247 -21.92 12.13 0.68
C PRO A 247 -22.16 11.13 -0.45
N ILE A 248 -21.33 11.11 -1.50
CA ILE A 248 -21.43 10.11 -2.58
C ILE A 248 -21.24 8.70 -2.00
N ALA A 249 -20.20 8.48 -1.18
CA ALA A 249 -19.95 7.18 -0.57
C ALA A 249 -21.09 6.74 0.36
N ILE A 250 -21.63 7.64 1.19
CA ILE A 250 -22.78 7.37 2.05
C ILE A 250 -23.99 6.96 1.21
N PHE A 251 -24.28 7.70 0.13
CA PHE A 251 -25.34 7.33 -0.81
C PHE A 251 -25.12 5.93 -1.40
N MET A 252 -23.91 5.63 -1.86
CA MET A 252 -23.57 4.32 -2.41
C MET A 252 -23.75 3.19 -1.38
N GLY A 253 -23.34 3.41 -0.13
CA GLY A 253 -23.51 2.46 0.98
C GLY A 253 -24.99 2.20 1.29
N LEU A 254 -25.80 3.25 1.41
CA LEU A 254 -27.24 3.14 1.63
C LEU A 254 -27.96 2.48 0.43
N TYR A 255 -27.52 2.78 -0.79
CA TYR A 255 -28.07 2.20 -2.01
C TYR A 255 -27.89 0.68 -2.05
N LEU A 256 -26.68 0.20 -1.75
CA LEU A 256 -26.36 -1.23 -1.71
C LEU A 256 -26.99 -1.94 -0.51
N ARG A 257 -27.23 -1.25 0.59
CA ARG A 257 -27.81 -1.87 1.79
C ARG A 257 -29.33 -1.95 1.75
N PHE A 258 -30.00 -0.90 1.27
CA PHE A 258 -31.45 -0.74 1.44
C PHE A 258 -32.23 -0.61 0.12
N LEU A 259 -31.70 0.06 -0.91
CA LEU A 259 -32.46 0.31 -2.14
C LEU A 259 -32.41 -0.87 -3.12
N ARG A 260 -31.20 -1.31 -3.48
CA ARG A 260 -30.99 -2.43 -4.41
C ARG A 260 -29.80 -3.30 -4.00
N PRO A 261 -30.00 -4.19 -3.01
CA PRO A 261 -28.97 -5.15 -2.59
C PRO A 261 -28.41 -5.97 -3.76
N GLY A 262 -27.09 -6.14 -3.79
CA GLY A 262 -26.39 -6.93 -4.81
C GLY A 262 -26.17 -6.25 -6.17
N ARG A 263 -26.78 -5.09 -6.45
CA ARG A 263 -26.60 -4.35 -7.72
C ARG A 263 -25.34 -3.48 -7.73
N VAL A 264 -24.19 -4.11 -7.53
CA VAL A 264 -22.87 -3.44 -7.43
C VAL A 264 -22.53 -2.63 -8.68
N SER A 265 -22.83 -3.12 -9.88
CA SER A 265 -22.51 -2.41 -11.13
C SER A 265 -23.32 -1.11 -11.33
N GLU A 266 -24.59 -1.08 -10.93
CA GLU A 266 -25.47 0.09 -11.07
C GLU A 266 -24.95 1.25 -10.21
N VAL A 267 -24.71 0.98 -8.92
CA VAL A 267 -24.19 1.99 -7.99
C VAL A 267 -22.78 2.44 -8.35
N SER A 268 -21.97 1.55 -8.94
CA SER A 268 -20.61 1.88 -9.40
C SER A 268 -20.67 2.96 -10.48
N LEU A 269 -21.55 2.79 -11.48
CA LEU A 269 -21.70 3.74 -12.57
C LEU A 269 -22.19 5.10 -12.05
N ILE A 270 -23.21 5.10 -11.18
CA ILE A 270 -23.73 6.33 -10.57
C ILE A 270 -22.62 7.03 -9.77
N GLY A 271 -21.89 6.29 -8.93
CA GLY A 271 -20.79 6.83 -8.13
C GLY A 271 -19.71 7.49 -8.99
N VAL A 272 -19.26 6.81 -10.05
CA VAL A 272 -18.25 7.35 -10.99
C VAL A 272 -18.75 8.64 -11.66
N VAL A 273 -20.00 8.66 -12.14
CA VAL A 273 -20.59 9.86 -12.76
C VAL A 273 -20.66 11.02 -11.76
N LEU A 274 -21.16 10.77 -10.54
CA LEU A 274 -21.23 11.78 -9.49
C LEU A 274 -19.84 12.31 -9.11
N LEU A 275 -18.83 11.43 -9.09
CA LEU A 275 -17.47 11.82 -8.79
C LEU A 275 -16.89 12.69 -9.91
N LEU A 276 -17.00 12.30 -11.17
CA LEU A 276 -16.56 13.12 -12.30
C LEU A 276 -17.26 14.50 -12.31
N LEU A 277 -18.56 14.54 -11.98
CA LEU A 277 -19.30 15.79 -11.82
C LEU A 277 -18.80 16.63 -10.63
N ALA A 278 -18.43 16.02 -9.51
CA ALA A 278 -17.85 16.71 -8.36
C ALA A 278 -16.45 17.27 -8.65
N VAL A 279 -15.69 16.59 -9.51
CA VAL A 279 -14.39 17.07 -9.98
C VAL A 279 -14.55 18.25 -10.94
N ALA A 280 -15.42 18.13 -11.93
CA ALA A 280 -15.68 19.20 -12.89
C ALA A 280 -16.28 20.46 -12.21
N SER A 281 -17.27 20.26 -11.34
CA SER A 281 -17.89 21.37 -10.60
C SER A 281 -16.97 21.99 -9.55
N GLY A 282 -15.94 21.27 -9.07
CA GLY A 282 -14.92 21.84 -8.19
C GLY A 282 -14.15 23.00 -8.81
N GLY A 283 -13.86 22.93 -10.12
CA GLY A 283 -13.25 24.04 -10.85
C GLY A 283 -14.19 25.25 -10.94
N TRP A 284 -15.48 25.03 -11.16
CA TRP A 284 -16.47 26.11 -11.19
C TRP A 284 -16.66 26.76 -9.82
N VAL A 285 -16.72 25.96 -8.75
CA VAL A 285 -16.83 26.45 -7.37
C VAL A 285 -15.59 27.24 -6.99
N ALA A 286 -14.39 26.75 -7.31
CA ALA A 286 -13.14 27.45 -7.04
C ALA A 286 -13.05 28.82 -7.73
N GLY A 287 -13.71 29.00 -8.88
CA GLY A 287 -13.77 30.28 -9.59
C GLY A 287 -14.80 31.28 -9.04
N THR A 288 -15.56 30.92 -8.00
CA THR A 288 -16.52 31.83 -7.35
C THR A 288 -15.96 32.36 -6.03
N ASP A 289 -16.28 33.60 -5.68
CA ASP A 289 -15.81 34.24 -4.44
C ASP A 289 -16.17 33.40 -3.19
N TRP A 290 -17.41 32.92 -3.11
CA TRP A 290 -17.85 32.10 -1.98
C TRP A 290 -17.13 30.74 -1.90
N GLY A 291 -16.85 30.12 -3.05
CA GLY A 291 -16.19 28.82 -3.11
C GLY A 291 -14.70 28.95 -2.76
N ALA A 292 -14.06 30.02 -3.21
CA ALA A 292 -12.70 30.36 -2.79
C ALA A 292 -12.65 30.61 -1.27
N ASP A 293 -13.57 31.40 -0.72
CA ASP A 293 -13.60 31.71 0.72
C ASP A 293 -13.83 30.48 1.61
N TRP A 294 -14.75 29.59 1.22
CA TRP A 294 -15.12 28.43 2.04
C TRP A 294 -14.13 27.26 1.94
N PHE A 295 -13.52 27.06 0.77
CA PHE A 295 -12.68 25.88 0.51
C PHE A 295 -11.17 26.17 0.50
N THR A 296 -10.76 27.44 0.54
CA THR A 296 -9.35 27.81 0.78
C THR A 296 -9.03 27.69 2.27
N LEU A 297 -8.78 26.46 2.72
CA LEU A 297 -8.53 26.17 4.12
C LEU A 297 -7.03 26.29 4.46
N SER A 298 -6.74 26.90 5.61
CA SER A 298 -5.39 26.87 6.17
C SER A 298 -4.96 25.43 6.49
N LYS A 299 -3.66 25.15 6.44
CA LYS A 299 -3.12 23.83 6.77
C LYS A 299 -3.56 23.33 8.16
N VAL A 300 -3.66 24.23 9.14
CA VAL A 300 -4.08 23.90 10.51
C VAL A 300 -5.56 23.53 10.56
N THR A 301 -6.42 24.32 9.92
CA THR A 301 -7.87 24.04 9.84
C THR A 301 -8.11 22.70 9.17
N LEU A 302 -7.45 22.48 8.02
CA LEU A 302 -7.58 21.23 7.27
C LEU A 302 -7.08 20.03 8.06
N SER A 303 -6.01 20.18 8.87
CA SER A 303 -5.53 19.12 9.76
C SER A 303 -6.60 18.69 10.77
N TRP A 304 -7.29 19.65 11.39
CA TRP A 304 -8.41 19.34 12.29
C TRP A 304 -9.57 18.66 11.57
N CYS A 305 -9.91 19.09 10.34
CA CYS A 305 -10.91 18.40 9.53
C CYS A 305 -10.54 16.94 9.28
N ILE A 306 -9.28 16.63 8.92
CA ILE A 306 -8.81 15.26 8.69
C ILE A 306 -8.80 14.44 9.99
N ILE A 307 -8.44 15.04 11.13
CA ILE A 307 -8.49 14.39 12.45
C ILE A 307 -9.92 13.98 12.81
N VAL A 308 -10.87 14.91 12.72
CA VAL A 308 -12.30 14.64 12.99
C VAL A 308 -12.84 13.60 12.01
N TYR A 309 -12.47 13.71 10.74
CA TYR A 309 -12.82 12.75 9.72
C TYR A 309 -12.29 11.35 10.00
N GLY A 310 -11.00 11.21 10.34
CA GLY A 310 -10.38 9.92 10.66
C GLY A 310 -11.03 9.24 11.87
N LEU A 311 -11.46 10.02 12.87
CA LEU A 311 -12.25 9.50 13.99
C LEU A 311 -13.60 8.95 13.52
N ALA A 312 -14.34 9.71 12.71
CA ALA A 312 -15.62 9.27 12.15
C ALA A 312 -15.44 8.01 11.27
N ALA A 313 -14.45 8.01 10.37
CA ALA A 313 -14.16 6.90 9.46
C ALA A 313 -13.72 5.63 10.18
N SER A 314 -13.03 5.71 11.32
CA SER A 314 -12.65 4.55 12.15
C SER A 314 -13.82 3.92 12.88
N VAL A 315 -14.82 4.74 13.26
CA VAL A 315 -15.93 4.35 14.14
C VAL A 315 -17.19 3.91 13.37
N LEU A 316 -17.48 4.53 12.24
CA LEU A 316 -18.68 4.23 11.46
C LEU A 316 -18.65 2.78 10.92
N PRO A 317 -19.81 2.17 10.61
CA PRO A 317 -19.84 0.86 9.98
C PRO A 317 -19.06 0.84 8.64
N VAL A 318 -18.30 -0.23 8.37
CA VAL A 318 -17.48 -0.34 7.16
C VAL A 318 -18.32 -0.16 5.89
N TRP A 319 -19.53 -0.74 5.85
CA TRP A 319 -20.42 -0.68 4.69
C TRP A 319 -21.02 0.72 4.43
N LEU A 320 -21.03 1.62 5.42
CA LEU A 320 -21.69 2.92 5.29
C LEU A 320 -20.80 3.96 4.61
N LEU A 321 -19.52 4.01 5.00
CA LEU A 321 -18.59 5.02 4.50
C LEU A 321 -17.35 4.38 3.86
N LEU A 322 -16.65 3.53 4.60
CA LEU A 322 -15.31 3.08 4.24
C LEU A 322 -15.29 2.22 2.98
N ALA A 323 -16.02 1.10 2.95
CA ALA A 323 -16.03 0.22 1.77
C ALA A 323 -16.61 0.90 0.51
N PRO A 324 -17.74 1.65 0.56
CA PRO A 324 -18.24 2.35 -0.62
C PRO A 324 -17.29 3.44 -1.13
N ARG A 325 -16.66 4.20 -0.23
CA ARG A 325 -15.70 5.25 -0.59
C ARG A 325 -14.45 4.66 -1.22
N ASP A 326 -13.89 3.62 -0.62
CA ASP A 326 -12.68 2.98 -1.11
C ASP A 326 -12.93 2.30 -2.47
N TYR A 327 -14.11 1.72 -2.64
CA TYR A 327 -14.56 1.17 -3.91
C TYR A 327 -14.77 2.25 -4.97
N LEU A 328 -15.39 3.38 -4.63
CA LEU A 328 -15.50 4.54 -5.53
C LEU A 328 -14.11 5.06 -5.94
N SER A 329 -13.24 5.23 -4.95
CA SER A 329 -11.85 5.65 -5.12
C SER A 329 -11.15 4.70 -6.09
N THR A 330 -11.32 3.38 -5.94
CA THR A 330 -10.73 2.35 -6.82
C THR A 330 -11.01 2.58 -8.30
N PHE A 331 -12.22 2.99 -8.68
CA PHE A 331 -12.53 3.27 -10.08
C PHE A 331 -11.73 4.44 -10.62
N MET A 332 -11.60 5.51 -9.83
CA MET A 332 -10.68 6.59 -10.18
C MET A 332 -9.24 6.11 -10.20
N LYS A 333 -8.83 5.32 -9.19
CA LYS A 333 -7.48 4.78 -9.05
C LYS A 333 -7.05 4.01 -10.30
N VAL A 334 -7.77 2.94 -10.60
CA VAL A 334 -7.47 2.05 -11.71
C VAL A 334 -7.79 2.71 -13.05
N GLY A 335 -8.89 3.45 -13.15
CA GLY A 335 -9.32 4.11 -14.38
C GLY A 335 -8.33 5.17 -14.85
N THR A 336 -7.87 6.05 -13.96
CA THR A 336 -6.88 7.09 -14.27
C THR A 336 -5.54 6.48 -14.68
N ILE A 337 -5.07 5.45 -13.96
CA ILE A 337 -3.79 4.80 -14.26
C ILE A 337 -3.87 4.01 -15.56
N ALA A 338 -5.02 3.38 -15.86
CA ALA A 338 -5.27 2.76 -17.15
C ALA A 338 -5.31 3.80 -18.28
N LEU A 339 -5.96 4.94 -18.06
CA LEU A 339 -5.99 6.05 -19.01
C LEU A 339 -4.57 6.58 -19.28
N LEU A 340 -3.75 6.75 -18.24
CA LEU A 340 -2.35 7.14 -18.35
C LEU A 340 -1.52 6.09 -19.10
N ALA A 341 -1.72 4.80 -18.82
CA ALA A 341 -1.04 3.73 -19.54
C ALA A 341 -1.39 3.74 -21.04
N VAL A 342 -2.67 3.89 -21.38
CA VAL A 342 -3.11 4.04 -22.78
C VAL A 342 -2.52 5.32 -23.39
N GLY A 343 -2.51 6.42 -22.64
CA GLY A 343 -1.86 7.67 -23.04
C GLY A 343 -0.38 7.47 -23.38
N ILE A 344 0.37 6.74 -22.56
CA ILE A 344 1.79 6.41 -22.81
C ILE A 344 1.93 5.56 -24.06
N LEU A 345 1.06 4.56 -24.27
CA LEU A 345 1.12 3.70 -25.46
C LEU A 345 0.86 4.47 -26.78
N LEU A 346 0.05 5.51 -26.72
CA LEU A 346 -0.31 6.35 -27.86
C LEU A 346 0.67 7.50 -28.08
N ALA A 347 1.02 8.24 -27.03
CA ALA A 347 1.96 9.36 -27.08
C ALA A 347 3.41 8.89 -27.30
N ARG A 348 3.74 7.68 -26.84
CA ARG A 348 5.07 7.07 -26.97
C ARG A 348 6.20 8.01 -26.50
N PRO A 349 6.14 8.53 -25.26
CA PRO A 349 7.12 9.50 -24.80
C PRO A 349 8.50 8.84 -24.65
N ILE A 350 9.53 9.64 -24.91
CA ILE A 350 10.93 9.25 -24.76
C ILE A 350 11.34 9.44 -23.29
N MET A 351 12.12 8.49 -22.77
CA MET A 351 12.70 8.61 -21.43
C MET A 351 13.85 9.63 -21.48
N ALA A 352 13.64 10.80 -20.87
CA ALA A 352 14.65 11.86 -20.76
C ALA A 352 15.63 11.61 -19.60
N ALA A 353 15.20 10.85 -18.59
CA ALA A 353 16.07 10.42 -17.51
C ALA A 353 17.10 9.38 -17.99
N PRO A 354 18.33 9.39 -17.45
CA PRO A 354 19.32 8.36 -17.73
C PRO A 354 18.91 7.01 -17.09
N ALA A 355 19.45 5.91 -17.62
CA ALA A 355 19.21 4.57 -17.06
C ALA A 355 19.69 4.48 -15.60
N ILE A 356 20.91 4.97 -15.35
CA ILE A 356 21.50 5.14 -14.03
C ILE A 356 22.10 6.54 -14.02
N SER A 357 21.76 7.31 -12.99
CA SER A 357 22.28 8.67 -12.79
C SER A 357 23.54 8.65 -11.94
N LYS A 358 24.41 9.65 -12.08
CA LYS A 358 25.59 9.83 -11.20
C LYS A 358 25.23 9.98 -9.72
N PHE A 359 24.01 10.42 -9.40
CA PHE A 359 23.52 10.51 -8.03
C PHE A 359 23.29 9.14 -7.39
N ALA A 360 23.08 8.09 -8.20
CA ALA A 360 22.97 6.71 -7.72
C ALA A 360 24.28 6.23 -7.07
N GLU A 361 25.43 6.61 -7.63
CA GLU A 361 26.74 6.21 -7.11
C GLU A 361 27.26 7.18 -6.05
N SER A 362 27.22 8.48 -6.34
CA SER A 362 27.77 9.51 -5.45
C SER A 362 26.97 9.69 -4.16
N GLY A 363 25.67 9.37 -4.16
CA GLY A 363 24.75 9.62 -3.05
C GLY A 363 24.49 11.10 -2.75
N ALA A 364 24.99 12.01 -3.60
CA ALA A 364 24.87 13.46 -3.44
C ALA A 364 23.62 14.04 -4.13
N GLY A 365 22.53 13.26 -4.18
CA GLY A 365 21.28 13.64 -4.83
C GLY A 365 20.66 14.92 -4.24
N PRO A 366 20.19 15.87 -5.08
CA PRO A 366 19.52 17.09 -4.61
C PRO A 366 18.20 16.85 -3.90
N VAL A 367 17.44 15.81 -4.31
CA VAL A 367 16.10 15.51 -3.78
C VAL A 367 16.21 14.84 -2.41
N PHE A 368 17.11 13.86 -2.29
CA PHE A 368 17.48 13.26 -1.02
C PHE A 368 18.92 12.75 -1.04
N ALA A 369 19.57 12.76 0.12
CA ALA A 369 20.92 12.24 0.30
C ALA A 369 20.92 10.71 0.50
N GLY A 370 21.90 10.04 -0.10
CA GLY A 370 22.11 8.60 -0.02
C GLY A 370 22.35 7.96 -1.39
N SER A 371 23.27 7.00 -1.44
CA SER A 371 23.54 6.21 -2.65
C SER A 371 22.40 5.22 -2.93
N LEU A 372 22.44 4.60 -4.11
CA LEU A 372 21.44 3.64 -4.59
C LEU A 372 21.17 2.54 -3.56
N PHE A 373 22.22 1.89 -3.06
CA PHE A 373 22.09 0.94 -1.98
C PHE A 373 22.48 1.60 -0.63
N PRO A 374 21.59 1.59 0.38
CA PRO A 374 20.29 0.92 0.44
C PRO A 374 19.08 1.81 0.08
N PHE A 375 19.27 3.11 -0.15
CA PHE A 375 18.17 4.08 -0.09
C PHE A 375 17.15 3.99 -1.22
N LEU A 376 17.50 3.51 -2.42
CA LEU A 376 16.54 3.28 -3.49
C LEU A 376 15.40 2.35 -3.02
N PHE A 377 15.78 1.25 -2.37
CA PHE A 377 14.85 0.22 -1.90
C PHE A 377 13.95 0.72 -0.76
N ILE A 378 14.46 1.66 0.05
CA ILE A 378 13.69 2.33 1.10
C ILE A 378 12.73 3.35 0.51
N THR A 379 13.18 4.18 -0.43
CA THR A 379 12.39 5.25 -1.05
C THR A 379 11.24 4.67 -1.88
N ILE A 380 11.48 3.56 -2.61
CA ILE A 380 10.47 2.88 -3.43
C ILE A 380 9.90 1.64 -2.71
N ALA A 381 9.94 1.60 -1.37
CA ALA A 381 9.39 0.47 -0.62
C ALA A 381 7.93 0.22 -1.01
N CYS A 382 7.09 1.25 -0.97
CA CYS A 382 5.66 1.17 -1.21
C CYS A 382 5.24 0.93 -2.69
N GLY A 383 6.12 0.44 -3.57
CA GLY A 383 5.74 -0.13 -4.87
C GLY A 383 6.25 -1.57 -5.09
N ALA A 384 7.03 -2.09 -4.14
CA ALA A 384 7.74 -3.36 -4.26
C ALA A 384 7.57 -4.25 -3.01
N LEU A 385 7.70 -3.68 -1.81
CA LEU A 385 7.51 -4.35 -0.53
C LEU A 385 7.12 -3.30 0.52
N SER A 386 5.93 -3.42 1.09
CA SER A 386 5.43 -2.44 2.05
C SER A 386 4.96 -3.10 3.34
N GLY A 387 5.47 -2.66 4.48
CA GLY A 387 4.99 -3.13 5.78
C GLY A 387 3.54 -2.73 6.05
N PHE A 388 3.11 -1.55 5.59
CA PHE A 388 1.73 -1.09 5.76
C PHE A 388 0.71 -2.06 5.14
N HIS A 389 1.06 -2.69 4.01
CA HIS A 389 0.16 -3.65 3.36
C HIS A 389 -0.10 -4.88 4.24
N SER A 390 0.91 -5.33 4.99
CA SER A 390 0.73 -6.40 5.97
C SER A 390 -0.27 -6.05 7.07
N LEU A 391 -0.44 -4.77 7.38
CA LEU A 391 -1.43 -4.29 8.35
C LEU A 391 -2.84 -4.33 7.76
N ILE A 392 -3.02 -3.94 6.50
CA ILE A 392 -4.31 -4.07 5.80
C ILE A 392 -4.67 -5.56 5.64
N SER A 393 -3.71 -6.37 5.19
CA SER A 393 -3.83 -7.82 4.99
C SER A 393 -4.13 -8.59 6.29
N SER A 394 -3.72 -8.09 7.46
CA SER A 394 -4.05 -8.69 8.76
C SER A 394 -5.15 -7.97 9.54
N GLY A 395 -5.59 -6.82 9.04
CA GLY A 395 -6.42 -5.87 9.78
C GLY A 395 -7.86 -5.81 9.27
N THR A 396 -8.08 -5.25 8.09
CA THR A 396 -9.43 -5.01 7.54
C THR A 396 -9.85 -6.11 6.58
N THR A 397 -9.02 -6.47 5.61
CA THR A 397 -9.33 -7.43 4.54
C THR A 397 -9.80 -8.81 5.04
N PRO A 398 -9.15 -9.46 6.03
CA PRO A 398 -9.61 -10.78 6.49
C PRO A 398 -10.98 -10.74 7.19
N LYS A 399 -11.41 -9.56 7.65
CA LYS A 399 -12.72 -9.35 8.30
C LYS A 399 -13.86 -9.14 7.30
N LEU A 400 -13.53 -8.97 6.01
CA LEU A 400 -14.49 -8.70 4.94
C LEU A 400 -14.52 -9.81 3.87
N LEU A 401 -13.56 -10.73 3.91
CA LEU A 401 -13.36 -11.79 2.93
C LEU A 401 -14.49 -12.81 2.93
N GLU A 402 -15.12 -13.09 1.79
CA GLU A 402 -16.18 -14.11 1.70
C GLU A 402 -15.58 -15.52 1.69
N LYS A 403 -14.52 -15.76 0.92
CA LYS A 403 -13.94 -17.09 0.68
C LYS A 403 -12.41 -17.05 0.64
N GLU A 404 -11.76 -18.12 1.10
CA GLU A 404 -10.30 -18.24 1.11
C GLU A 404 -9.70 -18.20 -0.30
N SER A 405 -10.38 -18.75 -1.31
CA SER A 405 -9.92 -18.75 -2.71
C SER A 405 -9.79 -17.35 -3.32
N GLN A 406 -10.48 -16.36 -2.75
CA GLN A 406 -10.41 -14.96 -3.18
C GLN A 406 -9.11 -14.27 -2.74
N MET A 407 -8.38 -14.82 -1.76
CA MET A 407 -7.17 -14.18 -1.20
C MET A 407 -6.06 -13.98 -2.23
N ARG A 408 -5.96 -14.84 -3.25
CA ARG A 408 -4.98 -14.67 -4.34
C ARG A 408 -5.31 -13.44 -5.18
N LEU A 409 -6.57 -13.26 -5.54
CA LEU A 409 -7.02 -12.09 -6.30
C LEU A 409 -6.81 -10.81 -5.48
N ILE A 410 -7.20 -10.84 -4.20
CA ILE A 410 -7.27 -9.64 -3.37
C ILE A 410 -5.88 -9.23 -2.89
N GLY A 411 -5.13 -10.12 -2.24
CA GLY A 411 -3.79 -9.82 -1.73
C GLY A 411 -2.76 -9.72 -2.85
N TYR A 412 -2.47 -10.85 -3.52
CA TYR A 412 -1.44 -10.88 -4.57
C TYR A 412 -1.81 -9.96 -5.75
N GLY A 413 -3.05 -10.01 -6.23
CA GLY A 413 -3.52 -9.16 -7.34
C GLY A 413 -3.62 -7.67 -6.98
N GLY A 414 -3.97 -7.33 -5.73
CA GLY A 414 -3.98 -5.96 -5.24
C GLY A 414 -2.59 -5.34 -5.31
N MET A 415 -1.59 -6.02 -4.76
CA MET A 415 -0.19 -5.56 -4.78
C MET A 415 0.38 -5.44 -6.20
N LEU A 416 0.03 -6.34 -7.13
CA LEU A 416 0.42 -6.18 -8.55
C LEU A 416 -0.16 -4.90 -9.17
N THR A 417 -1.41 -4.57 -8.83
CA THR A 417 -2.06 -3.35 -9.30
C THR A 417 -1.33 -2.11 -8.76
N GLU A 418 -0.97 -2.10 -7.48
CA GLU A 418 -0.18 -1.00 -6.88
C GLU A 418 1.22 -0.88 -7.49
N SER A 419 1.89 -1.99 -7.73
CA SER A 419 3.18 -1.99 -8.40
C SER A 419 3.09 -1.45 -9.84
N PHE A 420 1.97 -1.67 -10.54
CA PHE A 420 1.70 -1.03 -11.83
C PHE A 420 1.52 0.48 -11.70
N VAL A 421 0.82 0.96 -10.66
CA VAL A 421 0.73 2.39 -10.34
C VAL A 421 2.13 2.99 -10.14
N ALA A 422 3.00 2.29 -9.42
CA ALA A 422 4.38 2.74 -9.18
C ALA A 422 5.21 2.84 -10.47
N ILE A 423 5.03 1.94 -11.43
CA ILE A 423 5.68 2.05 -12.75
C ILE A 423 5.13 3.25 -13.53
N MET A 424 3.82 3.52 -13.49
CA MET A 424 3.28 4.71 -14.16
C MET A 424 3.86 5.99 -13.54
N ALA A 425 3.95 6.06 -12.21
CA ALA A 425 4.54 7.21 -11.53
C ALA A 425 6.02 7.39 -11.89
N LEU A 426 6.81 6.30 -11.93
CA LEU A 426 8.19 6.34 -12.39
C LEU A 426 8.31 6.89 -13.82
N ILE A 427 7.48 6.41 -14.74
CA ILE A 427 7.47 6.87 -16.13
C ILE A 427 7.16 8.37 -16.20
N THR A 428 6.14 8.85 -15.48
CA THR A 428 5.78 10.29 -15.51
C THR A 428 6.92 11.20 -15.07
N ALA A 429 7.76 10.77 -14.13
CA ALA A 429 8.95 11.52 -13.75
C ALA A 429 10.08 11.37 -14.79
N ALA A 430 10.25 10.18 -15.35
CA ALA A 430 11.34 9.85 -16.26
C ALA A 430 11.26 10.52 -17.63
N ILE A 431 10.05 10.88 -18.09
CA ILE A 431 9.83 11.55 -19.38
C ILE A 431 10.12 13.06 -19.32
N LEU A 432 10.19 13.63 -18.11
CA LEU A 432 10.44 15.06 -17.94
C LEU A 432 11.90 15.40 -18.23
N ASN A 433 12.13 16.58 -18.81
CA ASN A 433 13.46 17.18 -18.86
C ASN A 433 14.05 17.17 -17.44
N GLN A 434 15.29 16.69 -17.29
CA GLN A 434 15.90 16.48 -15.98
C GLN A 434 16.11 17.79 -15.21
N HIS A 435 16.40 18.88 -15.91
CA HIS A 435 16.51 20.21 -15.30
C HIS A 435 15.17 20.64 -14.70
N LEU A 436 14.05 20.42 -15.42
CA LEU A 436 12.70 20.68 -14.91
C LEU A 436 12.35 19.77 -13.73
N TYR A 437 12.66 18.48 -13.82
CA TYR A 437 12.45 17.51 -12.73
C TYR A 437 13.14 17.98 -11.43
N PHE A 438 14.42 18.39 -11.50
CA PHE A 438 15.13 18.89 -10.33
C PHE A 438 14.65 20.27 -9.88
N ALA A 439 14.19 21.14 -10.80
CA ALA A 439 13.62 22.43 -10.42
C ALA A 439 12.34 22.27 -9.57
N ILE A 440 11.54 21.23 -9.84
CA ILE A 440 10.33 20.92 -9.07
C ILE A 440 10.69 20.22 -7.73
N ASN A 441 11.61 19.24 -7.75
CA ASN A 441 11.84 18.35 -6.60
C ASN A 441 12.98 18.77 -5.66
N ALA A 442 13.87 19.67 -6.06
CA ALA A 442 14.94 20.12 -5.18
C ALA A 442 14.40 21.09 -4.10
N PRO A 443 14.90 21.03 -2.86
CA PRO A 443 14.48 21.91 -1.78
C PRO A 443 14.69 23.40 -2.11
N SER A 444 13.79 24.26 -1.61
CA SER A 444 13.86 25.72 -1.83
C SER A 444 15.15 26.36 -1.32
N ALA A 445 15.77 25.75 -0.30
CA ALA A 445 17.08 26.16 0.22
C ALA A 445 18.21 26.05 -0.81
N GLN A 446 18.05 25.18 -1.82
CA GLN A 446 19.03 24.99 -2.90
C GLN A 446 18.65 25.80 -4.15
N THR A 447 17.36 25.83 -4.50
CA THR A 447 16.88 26.46 -5.74
C THR A 447 16.73 27.98 -5.64
N GLY A 448 16.58 28.56 -4.44
CA GLY A 448 16.35 30.00 -4.27
C GLY A 448 14.89 30.44 -4.49
N ALA A 449 13.96 29.49 -4.66
CA ALA A 449 12.51 29.69 -4.76
C ALA A 449 11.97 30.50 -5.97
N THR A 450 12.83 31.08 -6.82
CA THR A 450 12.41 31.72 -8.07
C THR A 450 12.77 30.85 -9.28
N ALA A 451 12.13 31.09 -10.43
CA ALA A 451 12.40 30.35 -11.64
C ALA A 451 13.84 30.56 -12.15
N GLU A 452 14.37 31.79 -12.06
CA GLU A 452 15.73 32.14 -12.50
C GLU A 452 16.80 31.51 -11.61
N THR A 453 16.60 31.57 -10.30
CA THR A 453 17.54 30.97 -9.33
C THR A 453 17.52 29.45 -9.44
N ALA A 454 16.34 28.85 -9.63
CA ALA A 454 16.20 27.42 -9.87
C ALA A 454 16.89 26.98 -11.16
N ALA A 455 16.68 27.69 -12.28
CA ALA A 455 17.35 27.43 -13.56
C ALA A 455 18.88 27.45 -13.41
N LYS A 456 19.43 28.47 -12.75
CA LYS A 456 20.87 28.58 -12.48
C LYS A 456 21.38 27.39 -11.66
N TYR A 457 20.65 26.99 -10.63
CA TYR A 457 21.01 25.86 -9.78
C TYR A 457 21.03 24.55 -10.58
N VAL A 458 19.94 24.20 -11.28
CA VAL A 458 19.82 22.91 -11.98
C VAL A 458 20.76 22.81 -13.17
N ASN A 459 21.07 23.91 -13.85
CA ASN A 459 22.06 23.92 -14.93
C ASN A 459 23.49 23.69 -14.41
N GLY A 460 23.75 23.98 -13.13
CA GLY A 460 25.02 23.66 -12.46
C GLY A 460 25.15 22.20 -12.03
N LEU A 461 24.10 21.39 -12.15
CA LEU A 461 24.09 20.00 -11.69
C LEU A 461 24.67 19.00 -12.71
N ASP A 462 25.11 19.47 -13.90
CA ASP A 462 25.67 18.63 -14.98
C ASP A 462 24.75 17.42 -15.27
N LEU A 463 23.55 17.76 -15.73
CA LEU A 463 22.44 16.84 -16.00
C LEU A 463 22.38 16.48 -17.49
N SER A 464 21.71 15.39 -17.82
CA SER A 464 21.38 15.06 -19.21
C SER A 464 20.26 15.94 -19.75
N GLY A 465 20.40 16.39 -21.00
CA GLY A 465 19.40 17.19 -21.71
C GLY A 465 19.86 18.62 -21.96
N ALA A 466 19.02 19.40 -22.62
CA ALA A 466 19.27 20.83 -22.81
C ALA A 466 19.07 21.58 -21.48
N PRO A 467 19.97 22.53 -21.13
CA PRO A 467 19.79 23.45 -20.02
C PRO A 467 18.44 24.17 -20.11
N ILE A 468 17.87 24.53 -18.96
CA ILE A 468 16.57 25.22 -18.88
C ILE A 468 16.75 26.69 -18.47
N THR A 469 15.86 27.55 -18.92
CA THR A 469 15.80 28.98 -18.55
C THR A 469 14.72 29.25 -17.51
N GLY A 470 14.83 30.37 -16.79
CA GLY A 470 13.78 30.80 -15.85
C GLY A 470 12.44 31.07 -16.56
N THR A 471 12.48 31.55 -17.80
CA THR A 471 11.29 31.75 -18.63
C THR A 471 10.58 30.44 -18.93
N GLU A 472 11.30 29.39 -19.35
CA GLU A 472 10.72 28.06 -19.62
C GLU A 472 10.09 27.45 -18.35
N ILE A 473 10.72 27.62 -17.18
CA ILE A 473 10.12 27.16 -15.90
C ILE A 473 8.83 27.93 -15.60
N THR A 474 8.80 29.24 -15.86
CA THR A 474 7.62 30.07 -15.65
C THR A 474 6.50 29.71 -16.63
N GLU A 475 6.83 29.44 -17.90
CA GLU A 475 5.89 28.98 -18.91
C GLU A 475 5.34 27.59 -18.58
N ALA A 476 6.20 26.68 -18.08
CA ALA A 476 5.78 25.38 -17.59
C ALA A 476 4.75 25.52 -16.46
N ALA A 477 4.98 26.41 -15.48
CA ALA A 477 4.03 26.69 -14.40
C ALA A 477 2.69 27.22 -14.93
N LYS A 478 2.74 28.22 -15.83
CA LYS A 478 1.53 28.78 -16.46
C LYS A 478 0.76 27.74 -17.27
N SER A 479 1.44 26.81 -17.94
CA SER A 479 0.80 25.77 -18.76
C SER A 479 -0.06 24.80 -17.95
N VAL A 480 0.19 24.69 -16.63
CA VAL A 480 -0.60 23.88 -15.71
C VAL A 480 -1.50 24.70 -14.79
N GLY A 481 -1.57 26.03 -14.99
CA GLY A 481 -2.43 26.92 -14.20
C GLY A 481 -1.86 27.30 -12.83
N GLU A 482 -0.55 27.17 -12.63
CA GLU A 482 0.11 27.43 -11.34
C GLU A 482 0.99 28.69 -11.41
N GLU A 483 1.07 29.43 -10.30
CA GLU A 483 1.96 30.60 -10.19
C GLU A 483 3.44 30.20 -10.23
N SER A 484 3.77 29.07 -9.59
CA SER A 484 5.10 28.49 -9.58
C SER A 484 5.05 26.99 -9.39
N ILE A 485 6.00 26.29 -10.01
CA ILE A 485 6.26 24.86 -9.82
C ILE A 485 7.60 24.59 -9.14
N VAL A 486 8.37 25.64 -8.84
CA VAL A 486 9.70 25.55 -8.24
C VAL A 486 9.61 25.03 -6.80
N SER A 487 10.40 24.01 -6.49
CA SER A 487 10.51 23.43 -5.14
C SER A 487 9.17 23.01 -4.53
N ARG A 488 8.19 22.64 -5.36
CA ARG A 488 7.00 21.92 -4.92
C ARG A 488 7.37 20.44 -4.70
N THR A 489 8.21 20.22 -3.69
CA THR A 489 8.79 18.91 -3.36
C THR A 489 7.73 17.93 -2.87
N GLY A 490 8.09 16.64 -2.83
CA GLY A 490 7.20 15.58 -2.34
C GLY A 490 6.59 14.71 -3.44
N GLY A 491 7.10 14.80 -4.68
CA GLY A 491 6.77 13.92 -5.80
C GLY A 491 5.40 14.17 -6.44
N ALA A 492 4.39 14.53 -5.66
CA ALA A 492 3.02 14.77 -6.12
C ALA A 492 2.91 15.76 -7.30
N PRO A 493 3.52 16.97 -7.23
CA PRO A 493 3.48 17.92 -8.34
C PRO A 493 4.18 17.42 -9.59
N THR A 494 5.24 16.61 -9.43
CA THR A 494 5.99 16.05 -10.57
C THR A 494 5.22 14.94 -11.26
N LEU A 495 4.56 14.06 -10.49
CA LEU A 495 3.62 13.08 -11.02
C LEU A 495 2.52 13.79 -11.82
N ALA A 496 1.90 14.81 -11.22
CA ALA A 496 0.83 15.56 -11.85
C ALA A 496 1.27 16.26 -13.14
N PHE A 497 2.48 16.82 -13.14
CA PHE A 497 3.07 17.45 -14.33
C PHE A 497 3.37 16.42 -15.43
N GLY A 498 4.03 15.31 -15.10
CA GLY A 498 4.33 14.26 -16.08
C GLY A 498 3.06 13.58 -16.62
N MET A 499 2.05 13.39 -15.78
CA MET A 499 0.75 12.88 -16.22
C MET A 499 0.04 13.86 -17.16
N SER A 500 0.07 15.17 -16.87
CA SER A 500 -0.50 16.18 -17.77
C SER A 500 0.25 16.26 -19.09
N GLU A 501 1.58 16.08 -19.09
CA GLU A 501 2.38 16.00 -20.32
C GLU A 501 1.98 14.86 -21.24
N VAL A 502 1.68 13.68 -20.68
CA VAL A 502 1.20 12.55 -21.50
C VAL A 502 -0.24 12.77 -21.95
N LEU A 503 -1.13 13.11 -21.03
CA LEU A 503 -2.57 13.09 -21.30
C LEU A 503 -3.02 14.23 -22.21
N HIS A 504 -2.42 15.41 -22.14
CA HIS A 504 -2.82 16.52 -23.02
C HIS A 504 -2.49 16.23 -24.50
N GLN A 505 -1.44 15.44 -24.79
CA GLN A 505 -1.06 15.07 -26.16
C GLN A 505 -2.09 14.15 -26.82
N VAL A 506 -2.75 13.31 -26.02
CA VAL A 506 -3.68 12.27 -26.50
C VAL A 506 -5.14 12.69 -26.31
N PHE A 507 -5.45 13.37 -25.20
CA PHE A 507 -6.80 13.67 -24.76
C PHE A 507 -6.99 15.18 -24.51
N GLY A 508 -7.54 15.87 -25.51
CA GLY A 508 -8.09 17.22 -25.39
C GLY A 508 -7.11 18.38 -25.57
N GLY A 509 -5.87 18.12 -25.96
CA GLY A 509 -4.91 19.17 -26.37
C GLY A 509 -4.43 20.06 -25.21
N ALA A 510 -3.66 21.09 -25.56
CA ALA A 510 -2.98 21.96 -24.58
C ALA A 510 -3.92 22.68 -23.59
N SER A 511 -5.17 22.95 -23.99
CA SER A 511 -6.16 23.62 -23.13
C SER A 511 -6.58 22.79 -21.92
N LEU A 512 -6.46 21.45 -21.96
CA LEU A 512 -6.77 20.57 -20.84
C LEU A 512 -5.57 20.25 -19.96
N LYS A 513 -4.38 20.80 -20.23
CA LYS A 513 -3.17 20.47 -19.46
C LYS A 513 -3.30 20.85 -17.97
N ALA A 514 -3.81 22.04 -17.68
CA ALA A 514 -4.12 22.47 -16.31
C ALA A 514 -5.18 21.57 -15.64
N PHE A 515 -6.23 21.19 -16.39
CA PHE A 515 -7.23 20.24 -15.91
C PHE A 515 -6.58 18.90 -15.51
N TRP A 516 -5.74 18.32 -16.37
CA TRP A 516 -5.06 17.04 -16.08
C TRP A 516 -4.09 17.14 -14.90
N TYR A 517 -3.41 18.28 -14.74
CA TYR A 517 -2.52 18.53 -13.61
C TYR A 517 -3.28 18.58 -12.28
N HIS A 518 -4.30 19.43 -12.17
CA HIS A 518 -5.11 19.52 -10.94
C HIS A 518 -5.91 18.24 -10.67
N PHE A 519 -6.38 17.57 -11.73
CA PHE A 519 -6.97 16.25 -11.64
C PHE A 519 -6.02 15.24 -10.99
N ALA A 520 -4.76 15.21 -11.41
CA ALA A 520 -3.75 14.30 -10.87
C ALA A 520 -3.41 14.59 -9.39
N ILE A 521 -3.29 15.86 -8.99
CA ILE A 521 -3.07 16.25 -7.58
C ILE A 521 -4.22 15.78 -6.70
N MET A 522 -5.45 16.06 -7.11
CA MET A 522 -6.64 15.67 -6.35
C MET A 522 -6.81 14.14 -6.32
N PHE A 523 -6.56 13.48 -7.45
CA PHE A 523 -6.52 12.02 -7.56
C PHE A 523 -5.57 11.41 -6.53
N GLU A 524 -4.35 11.96 -6.41
CA GLU A 524 -3.39 11.49 -5.43
C GLU A 524 -3.86 11.77 -3.99
N ALA A 525 -4.34 12.97 -3.69
CA ALA A 525 -4.83 13.29 -2.36
C ALA A 525 -5.98 12.35 -1.92
N LEU A 526 -6.86 11.96 -2.86
CA LEU A 526 -7.90 10.96 -2.62
C LEU A 526 -7.31 9.58 -2.28
N PHE A 527 -6.21 9.17 -2.93
CA PHE A 527 -5.54 7.90 -2.62
C PHE A 527 -5.06 7.84 -1.19
N ILE A 528 -4.37 8.89 -0.78
CA ILE A 528 -3.71 8.98 0.52
C ILE A 528 -4.78 9.02 1.62
N LEU A 529 -5.86 9.76 1.40
CA LEU A 529 -6.93 9.87 2.39
C LEU A 529 -7.64 8.52 2.64
N THR A 530 -7.82 7.68 1.62
CA THR A 530 -8.31 6.29 1.83
C THR A 530 -7.35 5.47 2.70
N THR A 531 -6.04 5.62 2.50
CA THR A 531 -5.04 4.93 3.33
C THR A 531 -5.10 5.38 4.78
N VAL A 532 -5.31 6.67 5.03
CA VAL A 532 -5.49 7.22 6.39
C VAL A 532 -6.72 6.63 7.07
N ASP A 533 -7.83 6.44 6.35
CA ASP A 533 -9.07 5.86 6.90
C ASP A 533 -8.90 4.40 7.31
N ALA A 534 -8.49 3.58 6.35
CA ALA A 534 -8.27 2.15 6.56
C ALA A 534 -7.20 1.94 7.64
N GLY A 535 -6.12 2.72 7.58
CA GLY A 535 -5.05 2.64 8.56
C GLY A 535 -5.47 3.08 9.96
N THR A 536 -6.26 4.15 10.12
CA THR A 536 -6.77 4.56 11.44
C THR A 536 -7.62 3.45 12.06
N ARG A 537 -8.45 2.77 11.25
CA ARG A 537 -9.22 1.61 11.69
C ARG A 537 -8.33 0.43 12.09
N VAL A 538 -7.28 0.13 11.32
CA VAL A 538 -6.33 -0.94 11.66
C VAL A 538 -5.56 -0.63 12.94
N ALA A 539 -5.10 0.61 13.11
CA ALA A 539 -4.42 1.06 14.32
C ALA A 539 -5.33 0.91 15.57
N ARG A 540 -6.64 1.19 15.43
CA ARG A 540 -7.62 0.91 16.49
C ARG A 540 -7.66 -0.58 16.85
N PHE A 541 -7.73 -1.47 15.86
CA PHE A 541 -7.73 -2.92 16.12
C PHE A 541 -6.46 -3.35 16.85
N MET A 542 -5.31 -2.87 16.41
CA MET A 542 -4.02 -3.16 17.04
C MET A 542 -3.95 -2.66 18.48
N LEU A 543 -4.43 -1.44 18.75
CA LEU A 543 -4.47 -0.90 20.11
C LEU A 543 -5.44 -1.71 21.00
N SER A 544 -6.60 -2.09 20.45
CA SER A 544 -7.58 -2.91 21.17
C SER A 544 -6.98 -4.28 21.54
N ASP A 545 -6.29 -4.94 20.61
CA ASP A 545 -5.59 -6.20 20.83
C ASP A 545 -4.46 -6.04 21.87
N ALA A 546 -3.66 -4.98 21.75
CA ALA A 546 -2.55 -4.68 22.67
C ALA A 546 -3.04 -4.50 24.11
N LEU A 547 -4.09 -3.69 24.31
CA LEU A 547 -4.66 -3.44 25.64
C LEU A 547 -5.39 -4.67 26.20
N ALA A 548 -6.04 -5.47 25.35
CA ALA A 548 -6.69 -6.71 25.77
C ALA A 548 -5.70 -7.72 26.39
N ASN A 549 -4.43 -7.69 25.97
CA ASN A 549 -3.37 -8.54 26.53
C ASN A 549 -2.95 -8.18 27.97
N LEU A 550 -3.26 -6.97 28.45
CA LEU A 550 -2.90 -6.52 29.81
C LEU A 550 -3.79 -7.15 30.91
N GLY A 551 -4.90 -7.79 30.54
CA GLY A 551 -5.79 -8.46 31.49
C GLY A 551 -6.78 -7.53 32.20
N GLY A 552 -7.42 -8.03 33.26
CA GLY A 552 -8.40 -7.27 34.04
C GLY A 552 -9.61 -6.78 33.22
N PRO A 553 -10.14 -5.57 33.50
CA PRO A 553 -11.26 -4.98 32.76
C PRO A 553 -10.99 -4.80 31.26
N LEU A 554 -9.72 -4.66 30.86
CA LEU A 554 -9.31 -4.45 29.46
C LEU A 554 -9.52 -5.70 28.59
N LYS A 555 -9.75 -6.89 29.18
CA LYS A 555 -10.10 -8.11 28.42
C LYS A 555 -11.37 -7.92 27.58
N ARG A 556 -12.27 -7.01 27.96
CA ARG A 556 -13.47 -6.67 27.16
C ARG A 556 -13.12 -6.14 25.77
N LEU A 557 -11.94 -5.54 25.57
CA LEU A 557 -11.47 -5.06 24.26
C LEU A 557 -11.23 -6.20 23.26
N ARG A 558 -11.15 -7.45 23.70
CA ARG A 558 -11.10 -8.61 22.81
C ARG A 558 -12.42 -8.83 22.06
N ASN A 559 -13.53 -8.27 22.54
CA ASN A 559 -14.80 -8.33 21.84
C ASN A 559 -14.87 -7.20 20.79
N PRO A 560 -14.80 -7.52 19.48
CA PRO A 560 -14.82 -6.50 18.44
C PRO A 560 -16.16 -5.75 18.36
N SER A 561 -17.24 -6.29 18.92
CA SER A 561 -18.55 -5.66 18.94
C SER A 561 -18.73 -4.67 20.11
N TRP A 562 -17.75 -4.53 21.00
CA TRP A 562 -17.83 -3.57 22.11
C TRP A 562 -17.53 -2.14 21.65
N ARG A 563 -18.60 -1.41 21.31
CA ARG A 563 -18.53 -0.06 20.71
C ARG A 563 -17.77 0.97 21.54
N VAL A 564 -18.03 1.03 22.85
CA VAL A 564 -17.38 2.03 23.73
C VAL A 564 -15.86 1.82 23.74
N GLY A 565 -15.41 0.57 23.83
CA GLY A 565 -13.98 0.26 23.75
C GLY A 565 -13.37 0.63 22.40
N ALA A 566 -14.07 0.35 21.30
CA ALA A 566 -13.65 0.74 19.95
C ALA A 566 -13.56 2.26 19.78
N TRP A 567 -14.50 3.03 20.34
CA TRP A 567 -14.50 4.50 20.26
C TRP A 567 -13.35 5.10 21.06
N ILE A 568 -13.10 4.61 22.28
CA ILE A 568 -11.97 5.06 23.11
C ILE A 568 -10.64 4.75 22.39
N CYS A 569 -10.49 3.53 21.86
CA CYS A 569 -9.27 3.17 21.12
C CYS A 569 -9.11 4.04 19.85
N SER A 570 -10.21 4.35 19.13
CA SER A 570 -10.16 5.27 17.99
C SER A 570 -9.68 6.66 18.41
N LEU A 571 -10.23 7.18 19.50
CA LEU A 571 -9.87 8.50 20.01
C LEU A 571 -8.38 8.55 20.38
N VAL A 572 -7.86 7.55 21.09
CA VAL A 572 -6.44 7.48 21.46
C VAL A 572 -5.54 7.45 20.22
N VAL A 573 -5.88 6.61 19.22
CA VAL A 573 -5.11 6.50 17.97
C VAL A 573 -5.13 7.83 17.21
N VAL A 574 -6.31 8.44 17.05
CA VAL A 574 -6.49 9.70 16.31
C VAL A 574 -5.83 10.87 17.01
N THR A 575 -5.89 10.94 18.34
CA THR A 575 -5.13 11.93 19.11
C THR A 575 -3.62 11.69 18.94
N GLY A 576 -3.18 10.43 18.94
CA GLY A 576 -1.78 10.08 18.72
C GLY A 576 -1.24 10.61 17.39
N TRP A 577 -1.79 10.15 16.26
CA TRP A 577 -1.28 10.58 14.95
C TRP A 577 -1.66 12.03 14.63
N GLY A 578 -2.82 12.51 15.10
CA GLY A 578 -3.29 13.88 14.90
C GLY A 578 -2.44 14.92 15.61
N SER A 579 -1.93 14.62 16.80
CA SER A 579 -0.98 15.49 17.51
C SER A 579 0.34 15.63 16.73
N ILE A 580 0.84 14.53 16.16
CA ILE A 580 2.03 14.52 15.31
C ILE A 580 1.74 15.32 14.02
N LEU A 581 0.56 15.16 13.40
CA LEU A 581 0.15 15.95 12.23
C LEU A 581 0.18 17.46 12.52
N LEU A 582 -0.42 17.89 13.61
CA LEU A 582 -0.46 19.31 13.99
C LEU A 582 0.94 19.85 14.24
N MET A 583 1.81 19.09 14.91
CA MET A 583 3.23 19.42 15.05
C MET A 583 3.90 19.53 13.66
N GLY A 584 3.57 18.62 12.76
CA GLY A 584 3.99 18.58 11.35
C GLY A 584 3.71 19.85 10.56
N VAL A 585 2.50 20.39 10.73
CA VAL A 585 2.00 21.54 9.99
C VAL A 585 2.45 22.88 10.58
N THR A 586 2.58 22.95 11.91
CA THR A 586 2.90 24.18 12.63
C THR A 586 4.40 24.46 12.78
N ASP A 587 5.25 23.45 12.57
CA ASP A 587 6.72 23.60 12.61
C ASP A 587 7.35 23.41 11.20
N PRO A 588 7.59 24.50 10.44
CA PRO A 588 8.02 24.46 9.04
C PRO A 588 9.38 23.79 8.81
N LEU A 589 10.26 23.83 9.82
CA LEU A 589 11.57 23.20 9.77
C LEU A 589 11.68 21.98 10.68
N GLY A 590 10.59 21.58 11.35
CA GLY A 590 10.74 20.66 12.45
C GLY A 590 9.58 19.82 12.97
N GLY A 591 8.49 19.65 12.22
CA GLY A 591 7.43 18.75 12.65
C GLY A 591 7.56 17.33 12.07
N ILE A 592 7.19 17.16 10.78
CA ILE A 592 7.03 15.88 10.08
C ILE A 592 7.85 15.77 8.80
N ASN A 593 8.20 16.87 8.11
CA ASN A 593 9.02 16.82 6.88
C ASN A 593 10.36 16.07 7.11
N THR A 594 10.83 16.09 8.35
CA THR A 594 12.02 15.38 8.80
C THR A 594 11.73 13.92 9.17
N LEU A 595 10.48 13.53 9.46
CA LEU A 595 10.06 12.14 9.68
C LEU A 595 9.86 11.36 8.37
N PHE A 596 9.78 12.02 7.21
CA PHE A 596 9.66 11.35 5.91
C PHE A 596 10.86 10.41 5.61
N PRO A 597 12.12 10.78 5.91
CA PRO A 597 13.24 9.83 5.91
C PRO A 597 13.06 8.61 6.83
N LEU A 598 12.40 8.77 7.98
CA LEU A 598 12.10 7.67 8.90
C LEU A 598 10.93 6.81 8.40
N PHE A 599 9.98 7.39 7.66
CA PHE A 599 8.80 6.71 7.12
C PHE A 599 9.19 5.48 6.30
N GLY A 600 10.10 5.60 5.33
CA GLY A 600 10.50 4.49 4.47
C GLY A 600 11.16 3.35 5.26
N ILE A 601 12.07 3.69 6.17
CA ILE A 601 12.77 2.72 7.03
C ILE A 601 11.78 2.03 7.97
N ALA A 602 10.91 2.79 8.64
CA ALA A 602 9.90 2.25 9.55
C ALA A 602 8.91 1.32 8.83
N ASN A 603 8.51 1.68 7.60
CA ASN A 603 7.64 0.83 6.78
C ASN A 603 8.32 -0.49 6.41
N GLN A 604 9.61 -0.48 6.08
CA GLN A 604 10.35 -1.71 5.78
C GLN A 604 10.65 -2.54 7.03
N LEU A 605 10.96 -1.90 8.16
CA LEU A 605 11.08 -2.58 9.45
C LEU A 605 9.78 -3.32 9.83
N LEU A 606 8.64 -2.75 9.49
CA LEU A 606 7.34 -3.41 9.62
C LEU A 606 7.17 -4.59 8.65
N ALA A 607 7.64 -4.47 7.40
CA ALA A 607 7.68 -5.58 6.44
C ALA A 607 8.54 -6.75 6.98
N ALA A 608 9.69 -6.44 7.57
CA ALA A 608 10.56 -7.43 8.20
C ALA A 608 9.86 -8.19 9.34
N ILE A 609 9.07 -7.51 10.17
CA ILE A 609 8.23 -8.17 11.20
C ILE A 609 7.24 -9.12 10.54
N ALA A 610 6.53 -8.66 9.50
CA ALA A 610 5.54 -9.46 8.79
C ALA A 610 6.16 -10.72 8.16
N LEU A 611 7.22 -10.55 7.38
CA LEU A 611 7.93 -11.65 6.73
C LEU A 611 8.58 -12.60 7.73
N THR A 612 9.02 -12.13 8.90
CA THR A 612 9.48 -12.98 10.00
C THR A 612 8.36 -13.89 10.49
N VAL A 613 7.20 -13.32 10.82
CA VAL A 613 6.03 -14.09 11.28
C VAL A 613 5.59 -15.10 10.22
N VAL A 614 5.48 -14.66 8.96
CA VAL A 614 5.12 -15.53 7.83
C VAL A 614 6.10 -16.70 7.69
N THR A 615 7.41 -16.43 7.70
CA THR A 615 8.44 -17.45 7.54
C THR A 615 8.37 -18.49 8.66
N VAL A 616 8.21 -18.04 9.91
CA VAL A 616 8.06 -18.93 11.06
C VAL A 616 6.81 -19.79 10.94
N VAL A 617 5.67 -19.22 10.55
CA VAL A 617 4.41 -19.98 10.37
C VAL A 617 4.55 -21.02 9.26
N VAL A 618 5.19 -20.69 8.13
CA VAL A 618 5.43 -21.66 7.04
C VAL A 618 6.30 -22.83 7.53
N ILE A 619 7.34 -22.56 8.32
CA ILE A 619 8.19 -23.61 8.91
C ILE A 619 7.39 -24.47 9.91
N LYS A 620 6.60 -23.84 10.79
CA LYS A 620 5.75 -24.53 11.77
C LYS A 620 4.68 -25.42 11.11
N LYS A 621 4.22 -25.07 9.90
CA LYS A 621 3.33 -25.92 9.09
C LYS A 621 4.00 -27.17 8.51
N GLY A 622 5.29 -27.40 8.77
CA GLY A 622 6.05 -28.48 8.16
C GLY A 622 6.43 -28.23 6.70
N LEU A 623 6.28 -26.99 6.21
CA LEU A 623 6.55 -26.61 4.83
C LEU A 623 7.95 -26.01 4.65
N LEU A 624 8.95 -26.55 5.36
CA LEU A 624 10.34 -26.06 5.33
C LEU A 624 10.90 -25.96 3.90
N LYS A 625 10.57 -26.92 3.02
CA LYS A 625 10.95 -26.90 1.59
C LYS A 625 10.52 -25.62 0.85
N TRP A 626 9.47 -24.95 1.31
CA TRP A 626 8.90 -23.76 0.70
C TRP A 626 9.19 -22.49 1.51
N ALA A 627 9.91 -22.58 2.64
CA ALA A 627 10.22 -21.44 3.50
C ALA A 627 11.12 -20.38 2.83
N TRP A 628 11.81 -20.73 1.73
CA TRP A 628 12.59 -19.77 0.94
C TRP A 628 11.72 -18.71 0.27
N ILE A 629 10.43 -19.00 -0.01
CA ILE A 629 9.51 -18.06 -0.66
C ILE A 629 9.33 -16.78 0.16
N PRO A 630 9.00 -16.83 1.47
CA PRO A 630 9.03 -15.64 2.32
C PRO A 630 10.42 -15.34 2.90
N GLY A 631 11.31 -16.35 3.01
CA GLY A 631 12.61 -16.21 3.65
C GLY A 631 13.65 -15.41 2.84
N ILE A 632 13.69 -15.57 1.51
CA ILE A 632 14.62 -14.77 0.67
C ILE A 632 14.23 -13.27 0.70
N PRO A 633 12.95 -12.89 0.49
CA PRO A 633 12.50 -11.52 0.69
C PRO A 633 12.84 -10.97 2.08
N LEU A 634 12.65 -11.76 3.14
CA LEU A 634 12.98 -11.36 4.51
C LEU A 634 14.47 -11.02 4.64
N LEU A 635 15.36 -11.87 4.14
CA LEU A 635 16.79 -11.64 4.22
C LEU A 635 17.20 -10.38 3.45
N TRP A 636 16.65 -10.20 2.25
CA TRP A 636 16.92 -9.01 1.44
C TRP A 636 16.44 -7.73 2.14
N ASP A 637 15.21 -7.73 2.65
CA ASP A 637 14.63 -6.60 3.37
C ASP A 637 15.45 -6.26 4.64
N LEU A 638 15.82 -7.26 5.44
CA LEU A 638 16.67 -7.04 6.62
C LEU A 638 18.03 -6.44 6.25
N VAL A 639 18.68 -6.92 5.19
CA VAL A 639 19.97 -6.40 4.75
C VAL A 639 19.85 -4.95 4.32
N VAL A 640 18.89 -4.62 3.46
CA VAL A 640 18.62 -3.27 2.99
C VAL A 640 18.31 -2.35 4.17
N THR A 641 17.35 -2.74 5.00
CA THR A 641 16.74 -1.87 5.99
C THR A 641 17.62 -1.67 7.21
N LEU A 642 18.33 -2.70 7.67
CA LEU A 642 19.31 -2.54 8.75
C LEU A 642 20.54 -1.75 8.29
N THR A 643 20.95 -1.88 7.02
CA THR A 643 22.02 -1.04 6.45
C THR A 643 21.59 0.42 6.38
N ALA A 644 20.34 0.70 5.95
CA ALA A 644 19.81 2.06 5.89
C ALA A 644 19.72 2.69 7.29
N SER A 645 19.17 1.94 8.25
CA SER A 645 19.13 2.33 9.66
C SER A 645 20.53 2.60 10.20
N TRP A 646 21.49 1.72 9.93
CA TRP A 646 22.88 1.90 10.36
C TRP A 646 23.48 3.20 9.80
N GLN A 647 23.35 3.44 8.50
CA GLN A 647 23.88 4.65 7.87
C GLN A 647 23.19 5.92 8.41
N LYS A 648 21.87 5.89 8.63
CA LYS A 648 21.14 7.01 9.23
C LYS A 648 21.51 7.27 10.70
N ILE A 649 21.87 6.24 11.45
CA ILE A 649 22.26 6.39 12.86
C ILE A 649 23.73 6.83 12.99
N PHE A 650 24.64 6.20 12.24
CA PHE A 650 26.09 6.27 12.51
C PHE A 650 26.92 7.01 11.44
N SER A 651 26.34 7.45 10.31
CA SER A 651 27.13 8.13 9.28
C SER A 651 27.72 9.45 9.76
N GLY A 652 28.99 9.68 9.43
CA GLY A 652 29.68 10.96 9.64
C GLY A 652 29.29 12.07 8.66
N ASP A 653 28.49 11.78 7.64
CA ASP A 653 27.93 12.82 6.75
C ASP A 653 26.67 13.45 7.41
N PRO A 654 26.65 14.77 7.71
CA PRO A 654 25.51 15.43 8.33
C PRO A 654 24.25 15.49 7.43
N LYS A 655 24.35 15.20 6.13
CA LYS A 655 23.18 15.04 5.26
C LYS A 655 22.51 13.68 5.43
N LEU A 656 23.23 12.71 5.99
CA LEU A 656 22.78 11.33 6.14
C LEU A 656 22.56 10.94 7.61
N GLY A 657 23.53 11.20 8.48
CA GLY A 657 23.53 10.79 9.88
C GLY A 657 22.73 11.72 10.79
N TYR A 658 21.68 11.20 11.44
CA TYR A 658 20.83 11.95 12.37
C TYR A 658 21.63 12.50 13.55
N TRP A 659 22.51 11.70 14.15
CA TRP A 659 23.31 12.12 15.31
C TRP A 659 24.41 13.11 14.93
N THR A 660 25.04 12.94 13.78
CA THR A 660 26.02 13.91 13.26
C THR A 660 25.37 15.26 13.04
N GLN A 661 24.20 15.29 12.41
CA GLN A 661 23.43 16.52 12.24
C GLN A 661 23.03 17.12 13.60
N HIS A 662 22.52 16.31 14.53
CA HIS A 662 22.16 16.74 15.87
C HIS A 662 23.33 17.46 16.57
N PHE A 663 24.51 16.84 16.62
CA PHE A 663 25.67 17.41 17.30
C PHE A 663 26.19 18.69 16.64
N GLN A 664 26.13 18.79 15.31
CA GLN A 664 26.53 20.03 14.62
C GLN A 664 25.59 21.20 14.93
N TYR A 665 24.28 20.97 14.87
CA TYR A 665 23.29 22.01 15.19
C TYR A 665 23.34 22.40 16.66
N ARG A 666 23.55 21.42 17.56
CA ARG A 666 23.73 21.67 18.99
C ARG A 666 24.99 22.48 19.27
N ALA A 667 26.13 22.13 18.67
CA ALA A 667 27.37 22.90 18.82
C ALA A 667 27.22 24.33 18.27
N ALA A 668 26.46 24.52 17.18
CA ALA A 668 26.14 25.85 16.66
C ALA A 668 25.31 26.67 17.65
N ALA A 669 24.30 26.06 18.28
CA ALA A 669 23.48 26.71 19.31
C ALA A 669 24.30 27.06 20.56
N GLU A 670 25.15 26.13 21.04
CA GLU A 670 26.06 26.35 22.17
C GLU A 670 27.10 27.44 21.88
N ALA A 671 27.52 27.60 20.62
CA ALA A 671 28.37 28.69 20.16
C ALA A 671 27.64 30.04 19.99
N GLY A 672 26.38 30.15 20.42
CA GLY A 672 25.58 31.37 20.35
C GLY A 672 25.10 31.74 18.94
N LYS A 673 25.18 30.83 17.96
CA LYS A 673 24.65 31.10 16.62
C LYS A 673 23.13 31.03 16.63
N THR A 674 22.49 31.98 15.94
CA THR A 674 21.05 31.98 15.69
C THR A 674 20.69 31.40 14.34
N THR A 675 21.68 31.15 13.46
CA THR A 675 21.49 30.56 12.14
C THR A 675 22.57 29.52 11.87
N PHE A 676 22.19 28.37 11.30
CA PHE A 676 23.11 27.30 10.91
C PHE A 676 22.44 26.34 9.95
N GLY A 677 23.14 25.97 8.87
CA GLY A 677 22.62 25.05 7.85
C GLY A 677 21.31 25.56 7.26
N SER A 678 20.22 24.81 7.46
CA SER A 678 18.88 25.18 6.99
C SER A 678 18.09 26.07 7.95
N ALA A 679 18.56 26.26 9.19
CA ALA A 679 17.88 27.09 10.18
C ALA A 679 18.21 28.58 9.98
N LYS A 680 17.17 29.40 9.82
CA LYS A 680 17.26 30.85 9.60
C LYS A 680 17.06 31.68 10.88
N ASN A 681 16.69 31.06 12.00
CA ASN A 681 16.56 31.69 13.31
C ASN A 681 16.74 30.68 14.45
N ALA A 682 16.76 31.17 15.70
CA ALA A 682 17.05 30.35 16.89
C ALA A 682 15.98 29.26 17.13
N ASP A 683 14.70 29.58 16.92
CA ASP A 683 13.62 28.60 17.10
C ASP A 683 13.76 27.44 16.11
N GLN A 684 14.07 27.77 14.86
CA GLN A 684 14.35 26.82 13.79
C GLN A 684 15.58 25.96 14.09
N LEU A 685 16.62 26.55 14.68
CA LEU A 685 17.82 25.84 15.10
C LEU A 685 17.48 24.80 16.19
N HIS A 686 16.74 25.21 17.22
CA HIS A 686 16.28 24.33 18.30
C HIS A 686 15.32 23.25 17.81
N ALA A 687 14.46 23.57 16.83
CA ALA A 687 13.60 22.59 16.19
C ALA A 687 14.44 21.47 15.55
N VAL A 688 15.43 21.80 14.71
CA VAL A 688 16.30 20.78 14.08
C VAL A 688 16.99 19.90 15.11
N ILE A 689 17.48 20.48 16.22
CA ILE A 689 18.09 19.73 17.33
C ILE A 689 17.11 18.72 17.92
N ARG A 690 15.88 19.15 18.25
CA ARG A 690 14.83 18.29 18.81
C ARG A 690 14.49 17.13 17.86
N ASN A 691 14.39 17.39 16.57
CA ASN A 691 13.90 16.39 15.62
C ASN A 691 14.94 15.36 15.26
N THR A 692 16.19 15.80 15.08
CA THR A 692 17.32 14.90 14.87
C THR A 692 17.51 13.97 16.06
N PHE A 693 17.27 14.46 17.28
CA PHE A 693 17.24 13.63 18.49
C PHE A 693 16.12 12.59 18.46
N ILE A 694 14.88 13.02 18.16
CA ILE A 694 13.72 12.13 18.08
C ILE A 694 13.94 11.04 17.01
N GLN A 695 14.43 11.42 15.82
CA GLN A 695 14.69 10.48 14.72
C GLN A 695 15.81 9.50 15.02
N GLY A 696 16.94 10.01 15.53
CA GLY A 696 18.08 9.18 15.93
C GLY A 696 17.63 8.14 16.95
N THR A 697 16.86 8.57 17.96
CA THR A 697 16.35 7.70 19.02
C THR A 697 15.32 6.69 18.50
N LEU A 698 14.30 7.13 17.76
CA LEU A 698 13.28 6.24 17.21
C LEU A 698 13.85 5.23 16.22
N SER A 699 14.82 5.64 15.39
CA SER A 699 15.51 4.73 14.47
C SER A 699 16.22 3.60 15.22
N ILE A 700 16.93 3.92 16.31
CA ILE A 700 17.56 2.92 17.18
C ILE A 700 16.50 2.00 17.79
N VAL A 701 15.44 2.57 18.37
CA VAL A 701 14.37 1.80 19.02
C VAL A 701 13.72 0.83 18.04
N PHE A 702 13.34 1.28 16.85
CA PHE A 702 12.71 0.41 15.86
C PHE A 702 13.64 -0.68 15.36
N ALA A 703 14.90 -0.35 15.05
CA ALA A 703 15.88 -1.34 14.62
C ALA A 703 16.09 -2.42 15.69
N VAL A 704 16.24 -2.02 16.96
CA VAL A 704 16.39 -2.96 18.09
C VAL A 704 15.16 -3.85 18.27
N LEU A 705 13.95 -3.27 18.23
CA LEU A 705 12.71 -4.04 18.36
C LEU A 705 12.56 -5.07 17.24
N VAL A 706 12.88 -4.71 16.00
CA VAL A 706 12.85 -5.66 14.87
C VAL A 706 13.90 -6.74 15.03
N ILE A 707 15.12 -6.40 15.43
CA ILE A 707 16.16 -7.40 15.71
C ILE A 707 15.68 -8.41 16.76
N ILE A 708 15.02 -7.95 17.84
CA ILE A 708 14.44 -8.83 18.86
C ILE A 708 13.39 -9.77 18.24
N VAL A 709 12.50 -9.24 17.40
CA VAL A 709 11.47 -10.03 16.71
C VAL A 709 12.10 -11.10 15.80
N VAL A 710 13.10 -10.71 15.00
CA VAL A 710 13.81 -11.61 14.08
C VAL A 710 14.52 -12.71 14.85
N LEU A 711 15.27 -12.36 15.91
CA LEU A 711 15.96 -13.34 16.76
C LEU A 711 14.97 -14.31 17.41
N ALA A 712 13.84 -13.81 17.93
CA ALA A 712 12.78 -14.66 18.47
C ALA A 712 12.20 -15.59 17.38
N GLY A 713 12.04 -15.08 16.15
CA GLY A 713 11.61 -15.86 15.00
C GLY A 713 12.59 -16.97 14.61
N VAL A 714 13.88 -16.66 14.53
CA VAL A 714 14.93 -17.66 14.26
C VAL A 714 14.93 -18.75 15.33
N VAL A 715 14.87 -18.37 16.60
CA VAL A 715 14.81 -19.34 17.71
C VAL A 715 13.57 -20.23 17.59
N MET A 716 12.40 -19.67 17.29
CA MET A 716 11.17 -20.44 17.11
C MET A 716 11.23 -21.36 15.89
N ALA A 717 11.74 -20.88 14.77
CA ALA A 717 11.92 -21.68 13.55
C ALA A 717 12.85 -22.87 13.80
N LEU A 718 13.99 -22.66 14.48
CA LEU A 718 14.93 -23.73 14.84
C LEU A 718 14.30 -24.75 15.79
N ARG A 719 13.49 -24.31 16.75
CA ARG A 719 12.75 -25.22 17.65
C ARG A 719 11.71 -26.05 16.89
N ALA A 720 10.96 -25.44 15.97
CA ALA A 720 10.00 -26.13 15.13
C ALA A 720 10.66 -27.19 14.24
N ILE A 721 11.81 -26.88 13.63
CA ILE A 721 12.59 -27.84 12.83
C ILE A 721 13.08 -29.02 13.67
N ARG A 722 13.44 -28.79 14.94
CA ARG A 722 13.88 -29.82 15.89
C ARG A 722 12.71 -30.61 16.52
N GLY A 723 11.47 -30.36 16.12
CA GLY A 723 10.27 -31.03 16.67
C GLY A 723 9.80 -30.53 18.04
N GLY A 724 10.39 -29.44 18.58
CA GLY A 724 10.06 -28.85 19.88
C GLY A 724 9.38 -27.48 19.79
N GLY A 725 8.74 -27.17 18.66
CA GLY A 725 8.03 -25.91 18.44
C GLY A 725 6.66 -25.89 19.11
N ARG A 726 6.13 -24.68 19.39
CA ARG A 726 4.72 -24.53 19.80
C ARG A 726 3.79 -24.97 18.67
N GLU A 727 2.61 -25.48 19.00
CA GLU A 727 1.58 -25.72 17.99
C GLU A 727 1.18 -24.42 17.27
N LEU A 728 0.59 -24.56 16.09
CA LEU A 728 0.01 -23.43 15.36
C LEU A 728 -1.26 -22.96 16.08
N THR A 729 -1.49 -21.65 16.13
CA THR A 729 -2.68 -21.09 16.76
C THR A 729 -3.81 -20.85 15.74
N GLU A 730 -3.92 -21.70 14.71
CA GLU A 730 -5.04 -21.65 13.77
C GLU A 730 -6.34 -22.03 14.48
N ASP A 731 -7.44 -21.37 14.14
CA ASP A 731 -8.74 -21.69 14.70
C ASP A 731 -9.27 -23.03 14.18
N THR A 732 -10.10 -23.68 15.00
CA THR A 732 -10.87 -24.84 14.57
C THR A 732 -11.77 -24.45 13.39
N PRO A 733 -11.74 -25.21 12.27
CA PRO A 733 -12.60 -24.91 11.13
C PRO A 733 -14.09 -24.95 11.49
N VAL A 734 -14.85 -24.02 10.92
CA VAL A 734 -16.32 -23.98 10.99
C VAL A 734 -16.86 -24.14 9.57
N PRO A 735 -17.85 -25.00 9.30
CA PRO A 735 -18.43 -25.15 7.96
C PRO A 735 -19.04 -23.83 7.47
N SER A 736 -18.70 -23.41 6.25
CA SER A 736 -19.30 -22.24 5.62
C SER A 736 -20.72 -22.52 5.15
N LYS A 737 -21.56 -21.48 5.15
CA LYS A 737 -22.96 -21.46 4.74
C LYS A 737 -23.25 -20.40 3.68
N ILE A 738 -22.21 -19.80 3.11
CA ILE A 738 -22.31 -18.85 2.00
C ILE A 738 -21.56 -19.37 0.79
N PHE A 739 -21.87 -18.84 -0.39
CA PHE A 739 -21.10 -19.05 -1.61
C PHE A 739 -20.60 -17.71 -2.14
N GLY A 740 -19.37 -17.72 -2.65
CA GLY A 740 -18.74 -16.56 -3.28
C GLY A 740 -17.81 -17.03 -4.39
N PRO A 741 -17.88 -16.45 -5.61
CA PRO A 741 -16.95 -16.81 -6.68
C PRO A 741 -15.50 -16.48 -6.32
N SER A 742 -14.56 -17.24 -6.87
CA SER A 742 -13.13 -17.16 -6.55
C SER A 742 -12.39 -16.00 -7.27
N SER A 743 -12.89 -15.57 -8.44
CA SER A 743 -12.19 -14.60 -9.31
C SER A 743 -13.13 -13.53 -9.86
N LEU A 744 -12.60 -12.40 -10.35
CA LEU A 744 -13.41 -11.29 -10.91
C LEU A 744 -14.37 -11.79 -12.00
N ILE A 745 -13.91 -12.70 -12.86
CA ILE A 745 -14.70 -13.31 -13.92
C ILE A 745 -15.25 -14.64 -13.40
N THR A 746 -16.58 -14.75 -13.31
CA THR A 746 -17.23 -15.97 -12.86
C THR A 746 -17.21 -17.04 -13.95
N THR A 747 -16.79 -18.24 -13.57
CA THR A 747 -16.86 -19.43 -14.43
C THR A 747 -18.29 -19.87 -14.65
N SER A 748 -18.54 -20.67 -15.69
CA SER A 748 -19.87 -21.23 -15.95
C SER A 748 -20.38 -22.09 -14.77
N ALA A 749 -19.49 -22.82 -14.10
CA ALA A 749 -19.82 -23.61 -12.92
C ALA A 749 -20.20 -22.73 -11.72
N GLU A 750 -19.44 -21.66 -11.44
CA GLU A 750 -19.76 -20.70 -10.38
C GLU A 750 -21.08 -19.96 -10.66
N LYS A 751 -21.37 -19.62 -11.93
CA LYS A 751 -22.65 -19.00 -12.31
C LYS A 751 -23.84 -19.92 -12.04
N GLU A 752 -23.67 -21.22 -12.28
CA GLU A 752 -24.72 -22.20 -12.02
C GLU A 752 -24.99 -22.35 -10.52
N VAL A 753 -23.93 -22.44 -9.71
CA VAL A 753 -24.06 -22.46 -8.24
C VAL A 753 -24.68 -21.17 -7.73
N GLN A 754 -24.27 -20.01 -8.24
CA GLN A 754 -24.87 -18.72 -7.86
C GLN A 754 -26.39 -18.68 -8.11
N LYS A 755 -26.86 -19.19 -9.26
CA LYS A 755 -28.29 -19.27 -9.55
C LYS A 755 -29.04 -20.16 -8.55
N GLN A 756 -28.44 -21.25 -8.09
CA GLN A 756 -29.04 -22.11 -7.08
C GLN A 756 -29.19 -21.37 -5.75
N TRP A 757 -28.17 -20.58 -5.36
CA TRP A 757 -28.23 -19.73 -4.17
C TRP A 757 -29.28 -18.60 -4.31
N ASP A 758 -29.34 -17.95 -5.47
CA ASP A 758 -30.29 -16.86 -5.74
C ASP A 758 -31.76 -17.36 -5.77
N ALA A 759 -31.98 -18.65 -6.05
CA ALA A 759 -33.29 -19.29 -6.09
C ALA A 759 -33.82 -19.73 -4.71
N LEU A 760 -32.99 -19.70 -3.66
CA LEU A 760 -33.43 -20.04 -2.31
C LEU A 760 -34.43 -18.98 -1.79
N PRO A 761 -35.57 -19.38 -1.18
CA PRO A 761 -36.49 -18.43 -0.57
C PRO A 761 -35.75 -17.67 0.53
N SER A 762 -35.75 -16.33 0.46
CA SER A 762 -35.02 -15.48 1.41
C SER A 762 -35.57 -15.68 2.83
N PRO A 763 -34.86 -16.42 3.70
CA PRO A 763 -34.03 -15.80 4.74
C PRO A 763 -32.80 -16.66 5.15
N HIS A 764 -31.98 -17.15 4.20
CA HIS A 764 -30.69 -17.81 4.52
C HIS A 764 -29.45 -16.93 4.27
N ALA A 765 -29.65 -15.71 3.74
CA ALA A 765 -28.60 -14.71 3.54
C ALA A 765 -28.47 -13.70 4.71
N LYS A 766 -29.00 -14.03 5.90
CA LYS A 766 -28.64 -13.33 7.14
C LYS A 766 -27.76 -14.27 7.94
N SER A 767 -26.49 -13.91 8.06
CA SER A 767 -25.51 -14.56 8.91
C SER A 767 -26.04 -14.84 10.31
N VAL A 768 -25.49 -15.92 10.84
CA VAL A 768 -25.62 -16.34 12.22
C VAL A 768 -25.01 -15.25 13.12
N GLY A 769 -25.82 -14.34 13.66
CA GLY A 769 -25.24 -13.24 14.45
C GLY A 769 -26.17 -12.27 15.18
N THR A 770 -27.47 -12.51 15.29
CA THR A 770 -28.35 -11.75 16.22
C THR A 770 -29.17 -12.61 17.17
N SER A 771 -28.80 -13.88 17.34
CA SER A 771 -29.44 -14.74 18.34
C SER A 771 -28.38 -15.50 19.14
N VAL A 772 -28.28 -15.12 20.42
CA VAL A 772 -27.80 -15.93 21.56
C VAL A 772 -26.27 -15.93 21.84
N HIS A 773 -25.79 -14.89 22.55
CA HIS A 773 -25.12 -14.92 23.88
C HIS A 773 -24.23 -13.69 24.17
#